data_AF-A0A7W1JR05-F1
#
_entry.id   AF-A0A7W1JR05-F1
#
_cell.length_a   1.000
_cell.length_b   1.000
_cell.length_c   1.000
_cell.angle_alpha   90.00
_cell.angle_beta   90.00
_cell.angle_gamma   90.00
#
_symmetry.space_group_name_H-M   'P 1'
#
loop_
_entity.id
_entity.type
_entity.pdbx_description
1 polymer ?
#
loop_
_entity_poly.entity_id
_entity_poly.type
_entity_poly.pdbx_seq_one_letter_code
_entity_poly.pdbx_strand_id
1 'polypeptide(L)'
;MLKHPELTEKRIEQFIRMFLEPRLELESAPLRLEFCQEASATRKEASRGKWVPVAPGFKWGPAWRTVWFKASGKIPSSWADMEAIAKLEVGGERTIWKGDSPYWGIDGPHDSYPVTTVARGGEAVEIWIQAYGDNPAVRVHGRPSEPEPKPFTVGDVSLRVFDRELWDFYLDCKFCNGLLMTFDEGDAARAHVLRGLNEAVNRFDPDNRETLQDARRALREWTVSRRIDRYHTLTPVGHAHLDTAWLWPIYITKKKMAHTTSTQLALMDRYPEYVFVHSQASQYEWLENEYPELFKRVREKVVAGQWEPLGSMWVEADTNLAGGEALVRQFLYGKRYFKEKFGLETKDMWLPDVFGYSAAVPQMLNKLGIDYFLTQKISWNQVNKFPHNTFWWQGIDGSRIWSHFPPADTYCGMCTPIELKKHLTEHRDSARSDHGLYVYGYGDGGGGPTAEHIEFLRRATRAPGLPRIQFRKAGEFFQEAKEKSRDLPIWAGELYLEAHRGTYTSQAANKKLNRHCEFLMRDVELLSVLCKEFPGGYPAKEIERLWKLVLLNQFHDILPGSSVREVYDDSDRDYAEVVKRSNAIAQECLSSISETSATAEMEEPIALFKFADVSTEGRLPATGKSAPQSLQSDGESLPVQEIEEFGERHLIFPVPERALGNVAICDLRTEAVVSKSRLVARARRIENDTWAARFDPHGNITSILSLEDQTEYIEQGKVANCFQLFDDRPLFWSAWDIDVFALETQQDLIRSERFEVVERGPVRVAVEVEKKFGKSTIRQRISLGPTPGIRFDTWIDWREDEKMLKVAFPVNVNSPRATYEIQFGNVERPTHVNTSWDTARFEVCAHKWVDLSEGGHG
;
A
#
# COMPACT_ATOMS: atom_id res chain seq x y z
N MET A 1 0.29 -28.59 -45.62
CA MET A 1 1.19 -28.82 -44.47
C MET A 1 1.51 -30.31 -44.43
N LEU A 2 2.78 -30.69 -44.52
CA LEU A 2 3.20 -32.07 -44.24
C LEU A 2 2.90 -32.38 -42.75
N LYS A 3 2.51 -33.62 -42.41
CA LYS A 3 2.00 -33.98 -41.07
C LYS A 3 3.10 -34.01 -39.98
N HIS A 4 3.64 -32.85 -39.60
CA HIS A 4 4.50 -32.69 -38.42
C HIS A 4 4.19 -31.38 -37.67
N PRO A 5 3.10 -31.34 -36.87
CA PRO A 5 2.68 -30.14 -36.15
C PRO A 5 3.77 -29.56 -35.24
N GLU A 6 4.45 -30.40 -34.45
CA GLU A 6 5.51 -29.98 -33.53
C GLU A 6 6.70 -29.30 -34.23
N LEU A 7 7.15 -29.83 -35.37
CA LEU A 7 8.23 -29.20 -36.14
C LEU A 7 7.77 -27.88 -36.77
N THR A 8 6.49 -27.79 -37.13
CA THR A 8 5.91 -26.56 -37.68
C THR A 8 5.85 -25.47 -36.62
N GLU A 9 5.47 -25.82 -35.39
CA GLU A 9 5.47 -24.89 -34.24
C GLU A 9 6.86 -24.37 -33.93
N LYS A 10 7.85 -25.27 -33.81
CA LYS A 10 9.26 -24.86 -33.60
C LYS A 10 9.78 -23.94 -34.72
N ARG A 11 9.39 -24.21 -35.98
CA ARG A 11 9.73 -23.33 -37.12
C ARG A 11 9.10 -21.95 -36.98
N ILE A 12 7.84 -21.86 -36.54
CA ILE A 12 7.14 -20.59 -36.34
C ILE A 12 7.77 -19.79 -35.19
N GLU A 13 8.05 -20.44 -34.07
CA GLU A 13 8.75 -19.80 -32.94
C GLU A 13 10.12 -19.27 -33.35
N GLN A 14 10.88 -20.08 -34.09
CA GLN A 14 12.17 -19.68 -34.64
C GLN A 14 12.02 -18.49 -35.59
N PHE A 15 11.02 -18.52 -36.48
CA PHE A 15 10.73 -17.42 -37.40
C PHE A 15 10.44 -16.10 -36.66
N ILE A 16 9.57 -16.14 -35.64
CA ILE A 16 9.21 -14.94 -34.88
C ILE A 16 10.45 -14.38 -34.15
N ARG A 17 11.15 -15.22 -33.37
CA ARG A 17 12.23 -14.78 -32.47
C ARG A 17 13.56 -14.50 -33.18
N MET A 18 13.93 -15.33 -34.14
CA MET A 18 15.24 -15.23 -34.79
C MET A 18 15.21 -14.47 -36.12
N PHE A 19 14.05 -14.30 -36.74
CA PHE A 19 13.95 -13.65 -38.05
C PHE A 19 13.14 -12.35 -38.03
N LEU A 20 11.91 -12.34 -37.51
CA LEU A 20 11.08 -11.14 -37.50
C LEU A 20 11.53 -10.12 -36.46
N GLU A 21 11.69 -10.53 -35.21
CA GLU A 21 12.02 -9.64 -34.10
C GLU A 21 13.32 -8.83 -34.34
N PRO A 22 14.44 -9.43 -34.78
CA PRO A 22 15.66 -8.66 -35.06
C PRO A 22 15.53 -7.68 -36.24
N ARG A 23 14.52 -7.85 -37.11
CA ARG A 23 14.28 -6.96 -38.26
C ARG A 23 13.43 -5.74 -37.91
N LEU A 24 12.82 -5.71 -36.71
CA LEU A 24 12.17 -4.51 -36.20
C LEU A 24 13.17 -3.38 -35.96
N GLU A 25 14.44 -3.72 -35.77
CA GLU A 25 15.54 -2.78 -35.66
C GLU A 25 16.13 -2.49 -37.05
N LEU A 26 15.71 -1.37 -37.63
CA LEU A 26 16.12 -0.92 -38.95
C LEU A 26 17.35 0.00 -38.92
N GLU A 27 17.57 0.71 -40.03
CA GLU A 27 18.55 1.77 -40.17
C GLU A 27 18.59 2.70 -38.96
N SER A 28 19.80 3.14 -38.64
CA SER A 28 20.05 3.98 -37.48
C SER A 28 20.92 5.18 -37.80
N ALA A 29 20.67 6.27 -37.08
CA ALA A 29 21.47 7.47 -37.16
C ALA A 29 21.82 7.92 -35.72
N PRO A 30 23.11 8.04 -35.37
CA PRO A 30 23.51 8.41 -34.02
C PRO A 30 23.08 9.85 -33.68
N LEU A 31 22.70 10.06 -32.42
CA LEU A 31 22.42 11.40 -31.89
C LEU A 31 23.62 11.90 -31.07
N ARG A 32 23.88 13.21 -31.14
CA ARG A 32 24.81 13.88 -30.23
C ARG A 32 24.15 14.06 -28.87
N LEU A 33 24.75 13.52 -27.82
CA LEU A 33 24.26 13.61 -26.45
C LEU A 33 25.06 14.63 -25.64
N GLU A 34 24.37 15.49 -24.90
CA GLU A 34 24.93 16.42 -23.92
C GLU A 34 24.32 16.14 -22.54
N PHE A 35 25.12 16.26 -21.48
CA PHE A 35 24.73 16.07 -20.08
C PHE A 35 24.82 17.40 -19.31
N CYS A 36 23.80 17.70 -18.51
CA CYS A 36 23.79 18.85 -17.61
C CYS A 36 24.56 18.51 -16.33
N GLN A 37 25.61 19.28 -16.00
CA GLN A 37 26.46 18.99 -14.85
C GLN A 37 25.74 19.28 -13.51
N GLU A 38 24.83 20.24 -13.50
CA GLU A 38 24.07 20.68 -12.34
C GLU A 38 22.81 19.83 -12.12
N ALA A 39 22.49 19.56 -10.85
CA ALA A 39 21.18 19.02 -10.49
C ALA A 39 20.11 20.08 -10.72
N SER A 40 19.00 19.69 -11.35
CA SER A 40 17.90 20.61 -11.67
C SER A 40 16.57 19.87 -11.59
N ALA A 41 15.59 20.47 -10.93
CA ALA A 41 14.26 19.88 -10.78
C ALA A 41 13.44 20.04 -12.06
N THR A 42 13.60 21.18 -12.74
CA THR A 42 12.82 21.54 -13.94
C THR A 42 13.69 21.68 -15.19
N ARG A 43 13.07 21.56 -16.37
CA ARG A 43 13.75 21.81 -17.65
C ARG A 43 14.29 23.24 -17.71
N LYS A 44 13.51 24.21 -17.22
CA LYS A 44 13.87 25.64 -17.20
C LYS A 44 15.14 25.90 -16.39
N GLU A 45 15.29 25.25 -15.23
CA GLU A 45 16.54 25.28 -14.46
C GLU A 45 17.69 24.62 -15.24
N ALA A 46 17.48 23.41 -15.76
CA ALA A 46 18.50 22.68 -16.50
C ALA A 46 19.01 23.44 -17.73
N SER A 47 18.13 24.19 -18.41
CA SER A 47 18.49 25.00 -19.58
C SER A 47 19.53 26.09 -19.30
N ARG A 48 19.66 26.52 -18.03
CA ARG A 48 20.64 27.51 -17.57
C ARG A 48 21.93 26.87 -17.06
N GLY A 49 21.94 25.55 -16.92
CA GLY A 49 23.09 24.76 -16.50
C GLY A 49 24.18 24.66 -17.57
N LYS A 50 25.30 24.08 -17.18
CA LYS A 50 26.44 23.81 -18.06
C LYS A 50 26.28 22.43 -18.69
N TRP A 51 26.29 22.42 -20.02
CA TRP A 51 26.11 21.23 -20.84
C TRP A 51 27.46 20.75 -21.39
N VAL A 52 27.76 19.47 -21.19
CA VAL A 52 28.99 18.83 -21.69
C VAL A 52 28.65 17.66 -22.61
N PRO A 53 29.36 17.47 -23.73
CA PRO A 53 29.14 16.32 -24.59
C PRO A 53 29.53 15.02 -23.88
N VAL A 54 28.71 13.98 -24.06
CA VAL A 54 28.93 12.65 -23.50
C VAL A 54 28.70 11.58 -24.57
N ALA A 55 29.25 10.38 -24.35
CA ALA A 55 29.20 9.27 -25.30
C ALA A 55 28.83 7.96 -24.57
N PRO A 56 28.48 6.88 -25.31
CA PRO A 56 28.30 5.55 -24.72
C PRO A 56 29.48 5.17 -23.82
N GLY A 57 29.18 4.61 -22.65
CA GLY A 57 30.15 4.34 -21.58
C GLY A 57 30.26 5.44 -20.52
N PHE A 58 29.70 6.63 -20.74
CA PHE A 58 29.60 7.67 -19.71
C PHE A 58 28.78 7.17 -18.52
N LYS A 59 29.25 7.46 -17.29
CA LYS A 59 28.63 7.00 -16.05
C LYS A 59 28.12 8.17 -15.22
N TRP A 60 26.92 8.02 -14.66
CA TRP A 60 26.35 9.00 -13.72
C TRP A 60 25.64 8.31 -12.55
N GLY A 61 25.42 9.07 -11.48
CA GLY A 61 24.88 8.59 -10.21
C GLY A 61 25.18 9.59 -9.08
N PRO A 62 24.99 9.21 -7.80
CA PRO A 62 24.54 7.90 -7.30
C PRO A 62 23.02 7.67 -7.49
N ALA A 63 22.48 6.62 -6.88
CA ALA A 63 21.04 6.33 -6.80
C ALA A 63 20.21 7.56 -6.40
N TRP A 64 18.95 7.58 -6.84
CA TRP A 64 17.99 8.65 -6.56
C TRP A 64 18.33 10.06 -7.09
N ARG A 65 19.45 10.21 -7.79
CA ARG A 65 19.83 11.45 -8.45
C ARG A 65 18.94 11.70 -9.67
N THR A 66 18.49 12.95 -9.83
CA THR A 66 17.88 13.43 -11.07
C THR A 66 18.91 14.20 -11.88
N VAL A 67 19.01 13.89 -13.16
CA VAL A 67 19.91 14.53 -14.12
C VAL A 67 19.18 14.86 -15.41
N TRP A 68 19.82 15.67 -16.25
CA TRP A 68 19.27 16.06 -17.55
C TRP A 68 20.24 15.75 -18.67
N PHE A 69 19.69 15.25 -19.78
CA PHE A 69 20.37 15.07 -21.04
C PHE A 69 19.65 15.80 -22.16
N LYS A 70 20.40 16.15 -23.20
CA LYS A 70 19.87 16.70 -24.45
C LYS A 70 20.46 15.91 -25.62
N ALA A 71 19.60 15.25 -26.37
CA ALA A 71 19.98 14.52 -27.57
C ALA A 71 19.64 15.36 -28.81
N SER A 72 20.57 15.51 -29.75
CA SER A 72 20.40 16.36 -30.93
C SER A 72 20.97 15.72 -32.20
N GLY A 73 20.33 15.95 -33.33
CA GLY A 73 20.74 15.39 -34.61
C GLY A 73 19.80 15.80 -35.75
N LYS A 74 19.84 15.05 -36.85
CA LYS A 74 18.92 15.20 -37.99
C LYS A 74 18.39 13.85 -38.41
N ILE A 75 17.12 13.80 -38.81
CA ILE A 75 16.59 12.61 -39.49
C ILE A 75 17.26 12.52 -40.86
N PRO A 76 17.85 11.39 -41.26
CA PRO A 76 18.44 11.23 -42.59
C PRO A 76 17.45 11.54 -43.71
N SER A 77 17.90 12.16 -44.79
CA SER A 77 17.05 12.46 -45.95
C SER A 77 16.52 11.20 -46.64
N SER A 78 17.19 10.06 -46.50
CA SER A 78 16.73 8.75 -46.98
C SER A 78 15.48 8.23 -46.26
N TRP A 79 15.14 8.80 -45.11
CA TRP A 79 13.98 8.38 -44.30
C TRP A 79 12.73 9.22 -44.56
N ALA A 80 12.71 10.01 -45.64
CA ALA A 80 11.50 10.75 -46.03
C ALA A 80 10.29 9.81 -46.15
N ASP A 81 9.15 10.27 -45.65
CA ASP A 81 7.87 9.52 -45.58
C ASP A 81 7.86 8.29 -44.66
N MET A 82 8.93 8.05 -43.88
CA MET A 82 8.99 6.96 -42.90
C MET A 82 8.64 7.43 -41.48
N GLU A 83 8.24 6.50 -40.62
CA GLU A 83 8.13 6.75 -39.17
C GLU A 83 9.51 6.65 -38.51
N ALA A 84 9.81 7.58 -37.59
CA ALA A 84 11.07 7.63 -36.87
C ALA A 84 10.88 7.61 -35.35
N ILE A 85 11.68 6.80 -34.68
CA ILE A 85 11.74 6.69 -33.21
C ILE A 85 13.16 7.01 -32.73
N ALA A 86 13.31 7.21 -31.42
CA ALA A 86 14.60 7.38 -30.75
C ALA A 86 14.78 6.31 -29.67
N LYS A 87 15.94 5.62 -29.69
CA LYS A 87 16.46 4.82 -28.58
C LYS A 87 17.35 5.73 -27.74
N LEU A 88 17.08 5.81 -26.43
CA LEU A 88 17.69 6.79 -25.52
C LEU A 88 18.16 6.08 -24.25
N GLU A 89 19.17 5.22 -24.40
CA GLU A 89 19.76 4.47 -23.29
C GLU A 89 20.72 5.35 -22.48
N VAL A 90 20.17 6.27 -21.69
CA VAL A 90 20.96 7.06 -20.75
C VAL A 90 20.99 6.47 -19.34
N GLY A 91 20.33 5.32 -19.12
CA GLY A 91 20.17 4.69 -17.80
C GLY A 91 19.09 5.34 -16.93
N GLY A 92 18.65 4.62 -15.90
CA GLY A 92 17.53 5.03 -15.03
C GLY A 92 16.18 5.09 -15.78
N GLU A 93 15.17 5.60 -15.10
CA GLU A 93 13.90 5.97 -15.73
C GLU A 93 14.01 7.36 -16.35
N ARG A 94 13.40 7.54 -17.52
CA ARG A 94 13.67 8.67 -18.41
C ARG A 94 12.37 9.29 -18.87
N THR A 95 12.16 10.57 -18.58
CA THR A 95 11.01 11.32 -19.05
C THR A 95 11.46 12.30 -20.14
N ILE A 96 10.82 12.23 -21.30
CA ILE A 96 11.00 13.15 -22.41
C ILE A 96 10.11 14.37 -22.21
N TRP A 97 10.70 15.56 -22.38
CA TRP A 97 10.00 16.83 -22.19
C TRP A 97 9.77 17.54 -23.52
N LYS A 98 8.55 18.06 -23.72
CA LYS A 98 8.20 18.99 -24.80
C LYS A 98 7.76 20.32 -24.19
N GLY A 99 8.43 21.42 -24.55
CA GLY A 99 8.24 22.66 -23.82
C GLY A 99 8.60 22.48 -22.35
N ASP A 100 7.81 23.04 -21.44
CA ASP A 100 8.01 22.90 -20.00
C ASP A 100 7.15 21.79 -19.39
N SER A 101 6.77 20.76 -20.16
CA SER A 101 5.93 19.66 -19.68
C SER A 101 6.46 18.27 -20.09
N PRO A 102 6.37 17.27 -19.20
CA PRO A 102 6.55 15.86 -19.54
C PRO A 102 5.64 15.43 -20.70
N TYR A 103 6.16 14.60 -21.60
CA TYR A 103 5.44 14.18 -22.80
C TYR A 103 5.47 12.67 -23.05
N TRP A 104 6.56 11.98 -22.72
CA TRP A 104 6.69 10.54 -22.92
C TRP A 104 7.69 9.93 -21.94
N GLY A 105 7.34 8.84 -21.28
CA GLY A 105 8.24 8.08 -20.42
C GLY A 105 8.95 6.95 -21.18
N ILE A 106 10.23 6.71 -20.84
CA ILE A 106 11.05 5.60 -21.31
C ILE A 106 11.53 4.80 -20.09
N ASP A 107 11.10 3.55 -20.03
CA ASP A 107 11.39 2.57 -18.99
C ASP A 107 11.65 1.20 -19.65
N GLY A 108 11.69 0.11 -18.88
CA GLY A 108 11.91 -1.22 -19.44
C GLY A 108 10.86 -1.60 -20.50
N PRO A 109 9.56 -1.52 -20.17
CA PRO A 109 8.47 -1.77 -21.12
C PRO A 109 8.30 -0.75 -22.26
N HIS A 110 8.57 0.53 -22.01
CA HIS A 110 8.47 1.62 -22.98
C HIS A 110 9.87 2.01 -23.47
N ASP A 111 10.44 1.17 -24.33
CA ASP A 111 11.88 1.21 -24.64
C ASP A 111 12.32 2.26 -25.69
N SER A 112 11.39 3.09 -26.18
CA SER A 112 11.64 4.02 -27.27
C SER A 112 10.71 5.22 -27.24
N TYR A 113 11.18 6.34 -27.81
CA TYR A 113 10.40 7.56 -27.96
C TYR A 113 10.00 7.78 -29.42
N PRO A 114 8.70 7.91 -29.75
CA PRO A 114 8.27 8.19 -31.10
C PRO A 114 8.48 9.65 -31.48
N VAL A 115 9.39 9.91 -32.42
CA VAL A 115 9.79 11.27 -32.82
C VAL A 115 8.78 11.87 -33.80
N THR A 116 8.44 11.13 -34.86
CA THR A 116 7.43 11.53 -35.86
C THR A 116 6.85 10.31 -36.55
N THR A 117 5.57 10.35 -36.90
CA THR A 117 4.90 9.30 -37.68
C THR A 117 5.19 9.40 -39.18
N VAL A 118 5.61 10.58 -39.65
CA VAL A 118 5.99 10.84 -41.05
C VAL A 118 7.15 11.83 -41.05
N ALA A 119 8.33 11.39 -41.42
CA ALA A 119 9.52 12.23 -41.51
C ALA A 119 9.56 13.01 -42.84
N ARG A 120 10.06 14.25 -42.80
CA ARG A 120 10.32 15.05 -44.01
C ARG A 120 11.66 14.70 -44.66
N GLY A 121 12.59 14.12 -43.91
CA GLY A 121 13.98 13.91 -44.30
C GLY A 121 14.81 15.19 -44.16
N GLY A 122 15.85 15.15 -43.32
CA GLY A 122 16.79 16.25 -43.09
C GLY A 122 16.40 17.23 -41.98
N GLU A 123 15.21 17.11 -41.39
CA GLU A 123 14.78 17.95 -40.26
C GLU A 123 15.64 17.73 -39.01
N ALA A 124 15.83 18.81 -38.26
CA ALA A 124 16.54 18.78 -37.00
C ALA A 124 15.66 18.15 -35.90
N VAL A 125 16.28 17.36 -35.04
CA VAL A 125 15.68 16.76 -33.86
C VAL A 125 16.46 17.23 -32.64
N GLU A 126 15.73 17.70 -31.63
CA GLU A 126 16.25 17.99 -30.30
C GLU A 126 15.31 17.39 -29.26
N ILE A 127 15.85 16.58 -28.34
CA ILE A 127 15.10 15.84 -27.34
C ILE A 127 15.68 16.16 -25.96
N TRP A 128 14.82 16.63 -25.07
CA TRP A 128 15.15 16.90 -23.67
C TRP A 128 14.74 15.72 -22.80
N ILE A 129 15.69 15.19 -22.04
CA ILE A 129 15.53 13.95 -21.28
C ILE A 129 15.83 14.25 -19.82
N GLN A 130 14.84 14.08 -18.94
CA GLN A 130 15.06 14.03 -17.51
C GLN A 130 15.25 12.56 -17.14
N ALA A 131 16.41 12.20 -16.58
CA ALA A 131 16.66 10.85 -16.08
C ALA A 131 16.74 10.87 -14.56
N TYR A 132 16.16 9.87 -13.90
CA TYR A 132 16.27 9.69 -12.46
C TYR A 132 16.63 8.25 -12.14
N GLY A 133 17.60 8.10 -11.24
CA GLY A 133 18.16 6.80 -10.89
C GLY A 133 17.29 6.05 -9.88
N ASP A 134 17.15 4.75 -10.08
CA ASP A 134 16.75 3.81 -9.03
C ASP A 134 17.89 3.56 -8.03
N ASN A 135 17.65 2.73 -7.02
CA ASN A 135 18.72 2.17 -6.20
C ASN A 135 18.98 0.71 -6.60
N PRO A 136 20.05 0.44 -7.37
CA PRO A 136 20.34 -0.90 -7.89
C PRO A 136 20.80 -1.89 -6.82
N ALA A 137 20.95 -1.47 -5.56
CA ALA A 137 21.18 -2.35 -4.42
C ALA A 137 19.87 -2.90 -3.82
N VAL A 138 18.72 -2.27 -4.10
CA VAL A 138 17.42 -2.69 -3.57
C VAL A 138 16.99 -3.99 -4.24
N ARG A 139 16.48 -4.93 -3.42
CA ARG A 139 15.98 -6.23 -3.85
C ARG A 139 14.68 -6.52 -3.11
N VAL A 140 13.69 -7.04 -3.85
CA VAL A 140 12.49 -7.62 -3.24
C VAL A 140 12.79 -8.98 -2.62
N HIS A 141 13.74 -9.73 -3.21
CA HIS A 141 14.12 -11.07 -2.77
C HIS A 141 15.59 -11.16 -2.37
N GLY A 142 15.85 -11.90 -1.29
CA GLY A 142 17.19 -12.16 -0.77
C GLY A 142 17.79 -10.99 0.01
N ARG A 143 19.00 -11.20 0.55
CA ARG A 143 19.70 -10.14 1.28
C ARG A 143 20.27 -9.12 0.29
N PRO A 144 20.14 -7.80 0.55
CA PRO A 144 20.79 -6.79 -0.27
C PRO A 144 22.32 -7.02 -0.26
N SER A 145 22.96 -6.81 -1.40
CA SER A 145 24.42 -6.75 -1.47
C SER A 145 24.94 -5.56 -0.69
N GLU A 146 26.22 -5.54 -0.30
CA GLU A 146 26.84 -4.33 0.24
C GLU A 146 26.53 -3.12 -0.67
N PRO A 147 26.27 -1.93 -0.10
CA PRO A 147 25.89 -0.74 -0.84
C PRO A 147 27.08 -0.20 -1.62
N GLU A 148 27.43 -0.86 -2.73
CA GLU A 148 28.27 -0.26 -3.75
C GLU A 148 27.39 0.61 -4.65
N PRO A 149 27.71 1.90 -4.82
CA PRO A 149 27.00 2.74 -5.78
C PRO A 149 27.28 2.18 -7.18
N LYS A 150 26.34 1.43 -7.75
CA LYS A 150 26.41 1.03 -9.15
C LYS A 150 25.93 2.21 -10.00
N PRO A 151 26.84 2.91 -10.72
CA PRO A 151 26.43 4.04 -11.54
C PRO A 151 25.65 3.56 -12.76
N PHE A 152 24.73 4.38 -13.23
CA PHE A 152 24.07 4.21 -14.51
C PHE A 152 25.07 4.47 -15.63
N THR A 153 25.05 3.63 -16.67
CA THR A 153 25.94 3.75 -17.83
C THR A 153 25.13 4.10 -19.06
N VAL A 154 25.54 5.14 -19.77
CA VAL A 154 24.97 5.52 -21.06
C VAL A 154 25.30 4.44 -22.09
N GLY A 155 24.29 3.89 -22.76
CA GLY A 155 24.36 2.97 -23.87
C GLY A 155 24.05 3.66 -25.21
N ASP A 156 23.25 3.01 -26.06
CA ASP A 156 22.88 3.51 -27.37
C ASP A 156 21.92 4.72 -27.31
N VAL A 157 22.28 5.78 -28.03
CA VAL A 157 21.46 6.98 -28.23
C VAL A 157 21.41 7.31 -29.72
N SER A 158 20.31 6.93 -30.35
CA SER A 158 20.17 6.97 -31.80
C SER A 158 18.73 7.14 -32.25
N LEU A 159 18.56 7.69 -33.46
CA LEU A 159 17.31 7.60 -34.22
C LEU A 159 17.25 6.24 -34.92
N ARG A 160 16.04 5.70 -35.07
CA ARG A 160 15.77 4.46 -35.80
C ARG A 160 14.56 4.66 -36.71
N VAL A 161 14.59 4.02 -37.89
CA VAL A 161 13.36 3.85 -38.68
C VAL A 161 12.46 2.86 -37.96
N PHE A 162 11.16 3.16 -37.90
CA PHE A 162 10.16 2.26 -37.38
C PHE A 162 9.24 1.80 -38.50
N ASP A 163 9.33 0.53 -38.85
CA ASP A 163 8.45 -0.06 -39.84
C ASP A 163 7.17 -0.58 -39.20
N ARG A 164 6.15 0.27 -39.27
CA ARG A 164 4.82 0.01 -38.73
C ARG A 164 4.21 -1.28 -39.27
N GLU A 165 4.36 -1.58 -40.55
CA GLU A 165 3.71 -2.74 -41.18
C GLU A 165 4.39 -4.05 -40.75
N LEU A 166 5.73 -4.05 -40.64
CA LEU A 166 6.48 -5.19 -40.17
C LEU A 166 6.23 -5.45 -38.67
N TRP A 167 6.18 -4.40 -37.85
CA TRP A 167 5.80 -4.51 -36.45
C TRP A 167 4.40 -5.10 -36.28
N ASP A 168 3.46 -4.62 -37.07
CA ASP A 168 2.10 -5.14 -37.14
C ASP A 168 2.03 -6.64 -37.47
N PHE A 169 2.86 -7.09 -38.42
CA PHE A 169 2.96 -8.50 -38.80
C PHE A 169 3.63 -9.33 -37.70
N TYR A 170 4.69 -8.81 -37.07
CA TYR A 170 5.29 -9.42 -35.89
C TYR A 170 4.25 -9.63 -34.79
N LEU A 171 3.43 -8.62 -34.48
CA LEU A 171 2.35 -8.75 -33.51
C LEU A 171 1.25 -9.73 -33.95
N ASP A 172 0.89 -9.76 -35.24
CA ASP A 172 -0.06 -10.75 -35.79
C ASP A 172 0.47 -12.18 -35.54
N CYS A 173 1.75 -12.44 -35.85
CA CYS A 173 2.40 -13.73 -35.62
C CYS A 173 2.54 -14.07 -34.14
N LYS A 174 3.04 -13.14 -33.31
CA LYS A 174 3.23 -13.33 -31.86
C LYS A 174 1.91 -13.65 -31.16
N PHE A 175 0.85 -12.88 -31.47
CA PHE A 175 -0.49 -13.12 -30.94
C PHE A 175 -1.03 -14.47 -31.39
N CYS A 176 -0.96 -14.82 -32.68
CA CYS A 176 -1.46 -16.11 -33.16
C CYS A 176 -0.67 -17.30 -32.59
N ASN A 177 0.64 -17.14 -32.35
CA ASN A 177 1.45 -18.16 -31.69
C ASN A 177 0.99 -18.38 -30.25
N GLY A 178 0.75 -17.30 -29.49
CA GLY A 178 0.14 -17.41 -28.16
C GLY A 178 -1.26 -18.02 -28.20
N LEU A 179 -2.04 -17.76 -29.25
CA LEU A 179 -3.38 -18.32 -29.42
C LEU A 179 -3.35 -19.84 -29.65
N LEU A 180 -2.33 -20.38 -30.34
CA LEU A 180 -2.16 -21.83 -30.49
C LEU A 180 -2.12 -22.56 -29.16
N MET A 181 -1.50 -21.94 -28.16
CA MET A 181 -1.35 -22.51 -26.80
C MET A 181 -2.65 -22.51 -26.00
N THR A 182 -3.72 -21.87 -26.50
CA THR A 182 -5.03 -21.82 -25.83
C THR A 182 -5.99 -22.95 -26.24
N PHE A 183 -5.61 -23.72 -27.27
CA PHE A 183 -6.42 -24.80 -27.82
C PHE A 183 -5.81 -26.16 -27.50
N ASP A 184 -6.67 -27.15 -27.26
CA ASP A 184 -6.25 -28.54 -27.12
C ASP A 184 -5.71 -29.09 -28.45
N GLU A 185 -4.81 -30.08 -28.40
CA GLU A 185 -4.16 -30.65 -29.59
C GLU A 185 -5.14 -31.16 -30.67
N GLY A 186 -6.33 -31.62 -30.26
CA GLY A 186 -7.38 -32.11 -31.14
C GLY A 186 -8.33 -31.05 -31.71
N ASP A 187 -8.22 -29.79 -31.28
CA ASP A 187 -9.12 -28.73 -31.72
C ASP A 187 -8.84 -28.34 -33.19
N ALA A 188 -9.88 -28.35 -34.02
CA ALA A 188 -9.79 -27.92 -35.41
C ALA A 188 -9.29 -26.45 -35.52
N ALA A 189 -9.67 -25.58 -34.58
CA ALA A 189 -9.21 -24.20 -34.52
C ALA A 189 -7.68 -24.11 -34.39
N ARG A 190 -7.07 -24.99 -33.58
CA ARG A 190 -5.61 -25.09 -33.45
C ARG A 190 -4.94 -25.41 -34.79
N ALA A 191 -5.43 -26.43 -35.48
CA ALA A 191 -4.89 -26.84 -36.78
C ALA A 191 -5.02 -25.72 -37.83
N HIS A 192 -6.11 -24.95 -37.79
CA HIS A 192 -6.31 -23.81 -38.69
C HIS A 192 -5.36 -22.65 -38.40
N VAL A 193 -5.19 -22.26 -37.13
CA VAL A 193 -4.24 -21.21 -36.75
C VAL A 193 -2.81 -21.62 -37.10
N LEU A 194 -2.44 -22.89 -36.85
CA LEU A 194 -1.11 -23.41 -37.16
C LEU A 194 -0.83 -23.37 -38.66
N ARG A 195 -1.84 -23.73 -39.47
CA ARG A 195 -1.76 -23.60 -40.92
C ARG A 195 -1.60 -22.15 -41.34
N GLY A 196 -2.38 -21.23 -40.80
CA GLY A 196 -2.29 -19.81 -41.13
C GLY A 196 -0.92 -19.22 -40.83
N LEU A 197 -0.35 -19.54 -39.67
CA LEU A 197 1.01 -19.14 -39.31
C LEU A 197 2.04 -19.73 -40.28
N ASN A 198 1.97 -21.04 -40.56
CA ASN A 198 2.91 -21.65 -41.50
C ASN A 198 2.80 -21.08 -42.93
N GLU A 199 1.60 -20.76 -43.41
CA GLU A 199 1.41 -20.06 -44.69
C GLU A 199 2.02 -18.67 -44.68
N ALA A 200 1.86 -17.92 -43.57
CA ALA A 200 2.50 -16.61 -43.43
C ALA A 200 4.03 -16.71 -43.45
N VAL A 201 4.61 -17.71 -42.76
CA VAL A 201 6.07 -17.98 -42.80
C VAL A 201 6.52 -18.36 -44.22
N ASN A 202 5.73 -19.13 -44.96
CA ASN A 202 6.06 -19.54 -46.32
C ASN A 202 6.04 -18.37 -47.32
N ARG A 203 5.14 -17.40 -47.12
CA ARG A 203 4.92 -16.30 -48.05
C ARG A 203 5.81 -15.09 -47.77
N PHE A 204 6.20 -14.88 -46.52
CA PHE A 204 7.06 -13.75 -46.16
C PHE A 204 8.49 -13.97 -46.68
N ASP A 205 8.90 -13.10 -47.58
CA ASP A 205 10.26 -12.96 -48.06
C ASP A 205 10.85 -11.66 -47.48
N PRO A 206 11.88 -11.73 -46.62
CA PRO A 206 12.47 -10.55 -46.00
C PRO A 206 13.12 -9.60 -47.03
N ASP A 207 13.50 -10.09 -48.21
CA ASP A 207 14.14 -9.30 -49.25
C ASP A 207 13.11 -8.70 -50.23
N ASN A 208 11.83 -9.06 -50.09
CA ASN A 208 10.74 -8.55 -50.91
C ASN A 208 9.56 -8.06 -50.06
N ARG A 209 9.52 -6.74 -49.82
CA ARG A 209 8.52 -6.06 -49.00
C ARG A 209 7.06 -6.30 -49.46
N GLU A 210 6.82 -6.50 -50.75
CA GLU A 210 5.46 -6.72 -51.27
C GLU A 210 4.81 -8.00 -50.70
N THR A 211 5.64 -8.97 -50.29
CA THR A 211 5.18 -10.23 -49.71
C THR A 211 4.59 -10.09 -48.30
N LEU A 212 4.92 -9.00 -47.59
CA LEU A 212 4.44 -8.73 -46.23
C LEU A 212 2.91 -8.70 -46.17
N GLN A 213 2.27 -8.01 -47.11
CA GLN A 213 0.82 -7.89 -47.16
C GLN A 213 0.14 -9.22 -47.54
N ASP A 214 0.78 -10.04 -48.36
CA ASP A 214 0.28 -11.39 -48.65
C ASP A 214 0.40 -12.33 -47.44
N ALA A 215 1.54 -12.31 -46.74
CA ALA A 215 1.74 -13.08 -45.51
C ALA A 215 0.73 -12.69 -44.41
N ARG A 216 0.49 -11.39 -44.20
CA ARG A 216 -0.53 -10.91 -43.27
C ARG A 216 -1.94 -11.34 -43.66
N ARG A 217 -2.29 -11.27 -44.95
CA ARG A 217 -3.60 -11.71 -45.46
C ARG A 217 -3.81 -13.20 -45.22
N ALA A 218 -2.80 -14.02 -45.53
CA ALA A 218 -2.83 -15.45 -45.30
C ALA A 218 -3.12 -15.79 -43.84
N LEU A 219 -2.54 -15.06 -42.88
CA LEU A 219 -2.82 -15.24 -41.46
C LEU A 219 -4.24 -14.77 -41.06
N ARG A 220 -4.69 -13.62 -41.60
CA ARG A 220 -6.01 -13.03 -41.28
C ARG A 220 -7.19 -13.87 -41.77
N GLU A 221 -7.10 -14.51 -42.93
CA GLU A 221 -8.18 -15.35 -43.48
C GLU A 221 -8.59 -16.50 -42.53
N TRP A 222 -7.64 -17.02 -41.75
CA TRP A 222 -7.89 -18.10 -40.78
C TRP A 222 -8.38 -17.62 -39.42
N THR A 223 -8.04 -16.39 -39.01
CA THR A 223 -8.43 -15.84 -37.70
C THR A 223 -9.83 -15.24 -37.70
N VAL A 224 -10.36 -14.81 -38.85
CA VAL A 224 -11.64 -14.07 -38.95
C VAL A 224 -12.86 -14.97 -39.21
N SER A 225 -12.68 -16.18 -39.73
CA SER A 225 -13.76 -16.90 -40.43
C SER A 225 -14.68 -17.80 -39.59
N ARG A 226 -14.57 -17.85 -38.25
CA ARG A 226 -15.41 -18.76 -37.43
C ARG A 226 -15.81 -18.16 -36.08
N ARG A 227 -16.96 -17.48 -36.06
CA ARG A 227 -17.62 -17.05 -34.81
C ARG A 227 -18.12 -18.27 -34.05
N ILE A 228 -17.50 -18.57 -32.92
CA ILE A 228 -18.09 -19.41 -31.87
C ILE A 228 -18.90 -18.46 -30.97
N ASP A 229 -20.10 -18.87 -30.55
CA ASP A 229 -20.86 -18.10 -29.56
C ASP A 229 -20.01 -17.91 -28.29
N ARG A 230 -19.82 -16.65 -27.89
CA ARG A 230 -19.03 -16.28 -26.71
C ARG A 230 -19.99 -15.91 -25.60
N TYR A 231 -20.09 -16.76 -24.59
CA TYR A 231 -20.94 -16.51 -23.42
C TYR A 231 -20.33 -15.49 -22.46
N HIS A 232 -18.99 -15.38 -22.37
CA HIS A 232 -18.31 -14.47 -21.44
C HIS A 232 -17.85 -13.17 -22.11
N THR A 233 -18.14 -12.04 -21.48
CA THR A 233 -17.66 -10.71 -21.87
C THR A 233 -16.51 -10.26 -20.96
N LEU A 234 -15.49 -9.65 -21.55
CA LEU A 234 -14.37 -9.08 -20.82
C LEU A 234 -14.25 -7.58 -21.14
N THR A 235 -14.25 -6.74 -20.10
CA THR A 235 -13.95 -5.31 -20.23
C THR A 235 -12.51 -5.06 -19.82
N PRO A 236 -11.57 -4.84 -20.76
CA PRO A 236 -10.21 -4.49 -20.42
C PRO A 236 -10.09 -2.99 -20.08
N VAL A 237 -9.43 -2.68 -18.96
CA VAL A 237 -9.05 -1.32 -18.57
C VAL A 237 -7.55 -1.26 -18.30
N GLY A 238 -6.90 -0.26 -18.87
CA GLY A 238 -5.49 -0.02 -18.64
C GLY A 238 -5.28 0.53 -17.25
N HIS A 239 -4.28 0.03 -16.52
CA HIS A 239 -3.96 0.49 -15.18
C HIS A 239 -2.44 0.58 -15.02
N ALA A 240 -2.00 1.56 -14.25
CA ALA A 240 -0.63 1.65 -13.78
C ALA A 240 -0.71 1.79 -12.27
N HIS A 241 -0.69 0.65 -11.59
CA HIS A 241 -0.51 0.67 -10.14
C HIS A 241 0.83 1.35 -9.87
N LEU A 242 0.80 2.40 -9.05
CA LEU A 242 1.99 3.18 -8.73
C LEU A 242 2.06 3.29 -7.23
N ASP A 243 2.98 2.55 -6.63
CA ASP A 243 3.18 2.58 -5.21
C ASP A 243 3.59 3.97 -4.79
N THR A 244 2.84 4.53 -3.84
CA THR A 244 3.09 5.87 -3.32
C THR A 244 4.51 5.96 -2.74
N ALA A 245 4.93 4.90 -2.05
CA ALA A 245 6.31 4.63 -1.72
C ALA A 245 6.47 3.12 -1.48
N TRP A 246 7.55 2.53 -1.97
CA TRP A 246 7.88 1.12 -1.76
C TRP A 246 9.39 0.92 -1.78
N LEU A 247 9.96 0.69 -2.97
CA LEU A 247 11.39 0.54 -3.18
C LEU A 247 12.10 1.86 -3.41
N TRP A 248 11.36 2.98 -3.44
CA TRP A 248 11.82 4.34 -3.68
C TRP A 248 11.13 5.34 -2.74
N PRO A 249 11.78 6.48 -2.45
CA PRO A 249 11.18 7.54 -1.64
C PRO A 249 10.09 8.31 -2.42
N ILE A 250 9.22 9.02 -1.68
CA ILE A 250 8.01 9.67 -2.23
C ILE A 250 8.34 10.67 -3.35
N TYR A 251 9.45 11.39 -3.24
CA TYR A 251 9.82 12.38 -4.27
C TYR A 251 10.15 11.74 -5.64
N ILE A 252 10.55 10.47 -5.67
CA ILE A 252 10.73 9.71 -6.91
C ILE A 252 9.38 9.31 -7.47
N THR A 253 8.42 8.91 -6.64
CA THR A 253 7.03 8.63 -7.06
C THR A 253 6.41 9.80 -7.80
N LYS A 254 6.63 11.04 -7.37
CA LYS A 254 6.12 12.22 -8.07
C LYS A 254 6.64 12.33 -9.51
N LYS A 255 7.87 11.89 -9.77
CA LYS A 255 8.47 11.81 -11.12
C LYS A 255 7.90 10.63 -11.90
N LYS A 256 7.76 9.47 -11.26
CA LYS A 256 7.10 8.27 -11.83
C LYS A 256 5.66 8.55 -12.24
N MET A 257 4.94 9.35 -11.46
CA MET A 257 3.57 9.77 -11.77
C MET A 257 3.54 10.63 -13.03
N ALA A 258 4.42 11.62 -13.14
CA ALA A 258 4.54 12.46 -14.34
C ALA A 258 4.97 11.65 -15.57
N HIS A 259 5.94 10.74 -15.40
CA HIS A 259 6.40 9.80 -16.42
C HIS A 259 5.26 8.95 -16.96
N THR A 260 4.59 8.21 -16.07
CA THR A 260 3.46 7.31 -16.38
C THR A 260 2.34 8.08 -17.06
N THR A 261 1.90 9.18 -16.45
CA THR A 261 0.81 10.02 -16.99
C THR A 261 1.14 10.49 -18.41
N SER A 262 2.38 10.93 -18.66
CA SER A 262 2.78 11.43 -19.97
C SER A 262 2.70 10.35 -21.06
N THR A 263 3.18 9.14 -20.75
CA THR A 263 3.09 7.97 -21.65
C THR A 263 1.64 7.60 -21.94
N GLN A 264 0.80 7.47 -20.91
CA GLN A 264 -0.57 7.03 -21.09
C GLN A 264 -1.42 8.04 -21.85
N LEU A 265 -1.23 9.34 -21.61
CA LEU A 265 -1.86 10.40 -22.42
C LEU A 265 -1.44 10.34 -23.90
N ALA A 266 -0.16 10.08 -24.16
CA ALA A 266 0.34 9.97 -25.53
C ALA A 266 -0.13 8.69 -26.25
N LEU A 267 -0.39 7.61 -25.52
CA LEU A 267 -1.07 6.43 -26.06
C LEU A 267 -2.55 6.71 -26.34
N MET A 268 -3.26 7.44 -25.48
CA MET A 268 -4.65 7.86 -25.74
C MET A 268 -4.80 8.72 -26.99
N ASP A 269 -3.77 9.48 -27.35
CA ASP A 269 -3.75 10.27 -28.60
C ASP A 269 -3.64 9.38 -29.85
N ARG A 270 -3.13 8.15 -29.71
CA ARG A 270 -2.96 7.16 -30.80
C ARG A 270 -4.08 6.12 -30.86
N TYR A 271 -4.67 5.82 -29.72
CA TYR A 271 -5.65 4.74 -29.52
C TYR A 271 -6.96 5.32 -28.96
N PRO A 272 -7.91 5.72 -29.80
CA PRO A 272 -9.17 6.34 -29.36
C PRO A 272 -10.02 5.46 -28.45
N GLU A 273 -9.94 4.14 -28.58
CA GLU A 273 -10.67 3.17 -27.74
C GLU A 273 -9.98 2.88 -26.40
N TYR A 274 -8.77 3.38 -26.18
CA TYR A 274 -7.99 3.10 -24.98
C TYR A 274 -8.58 3.84 -23.77
N VAL A 275 -8.93 3.07 -22.75
CA VAL A 275 -9.37 3.57 -21.44
C VAL A 275 -8.32 3.21 -20.39
N PHE A 276 -7.89 4.22 -19.64
CA PHE A 276 -6.97 4.10 -18.52
C PHE A 276 -7.66 4.51 -17.22
N VAL A 277 -7.37 3.79 -16.14
CA VAL A 277 -7.84 4.07 -14.79
C VAL A 277 -6.68 4.41 -13.87
N HIS A 278 -6.91 5.31 -12.91
CA HIS A 278 -5.93 5.62 -11.86
C HIS A 278 -6.64 6.07 -10.57
N SER A 279 -6.16 5.56 -9.43
CA SER A 279 -6.89 5.43 -8.16
C SER A 279 -6.61 6.51 -7.10
N GLN A 280 -5.37 7.00 -6.98
CA GLN A 280 -4.93 7.71 -5.78
C GLN A 280 -5.08 9.23 -5.90
N ALA A 281 -5.99 9.84 -5.13
CA ALA A 281 -6.23 11.29 -5.18
C ALA A 281 -4.98 12.13 -4.81
N SER A 282 -4.16 11.66 -3.87
CA SER A 282 -2.88 12.28 -3.50
C SER A 282 -1.93 12.46 -4.69
N GLN A 283 -1.84 11.45 -5.57
CA GLN A 283 -0.98 11.48 -6.74
C GLN A 283 -1.51 12.47 -7.80
N TYR A 284 -2.83 12.60 -7.94
CA TYR A 284 -3.40 13.68 -8.74
C TYR A 284 -3.11 15.06 -8.15
N GLU A 285 -3.16 15.24 -6.83
CA GLU A 285 -2.85 16.53 -6.20
C GLU A 285 -1.37 16.91 -6.43
N TRP A 286 -0.44 15.95 -6.36
CA TRP A 286 0.95 16.19 -6.74
C TRP A 286 1.09 16.56 -8.21
N LEU A 287 0.37 15.87 -9.10
CA LEU A 287 0.39 16.17 -10.52
C LEU A 287 -0.15 17.57 -10.82
N GLU A 288 -1.25 17.98 -10.17
CA GLU A 288 -1.82 19.32 -10.28
C GLU A 288 -0.81 20.40 -9.86
N ASN A 289 -0.15 20.18 -8.72
CA ASN A 289 0.74 21.18 -8.13
C ASN A 289 2.10 21.26 -8.82
N GLU A 290 2.67 20.13 -9.24
CA GLU A 290 4.03 20.04 -9.78
C GLU A 290 4.09 20.03 -11.32
N TYR A 291 3.04 19.54 -11.98
CA TYR A 291 2.97 19.40 -13.45
C TYR A 291 1.63 19.89 -14.02
N PRO A 292 1.25 21.17 -13.82
CA PRO A 292 -0.09 21.68 -14.13
C PRO A 292 -0.51 21.55 -15.60
N GLU A 293 0.42 21.68 -16.54
CA GLU A 293 0.14 21.49 -17.97
C GLU A 293 -0.19 20.02 -18.30
N LEU A 294 0.45 19.07 -17.61
CA LEU A 294 0.14 17.65 -17.77
C LEU A 294 -1.22 17.32 -17.14
N PHE A 295 -1.50 17.87 -15.95
CA PHE A 295 -2.80 17.75 -15.29
C PHE A 295 -3.96 18.31 -16.14
N LYS A 296 -3.72 19.39 -16.90
CA LYS A 296 -4.70 19.91 -17.86
C LYS A 296 -5.06 18.88 -18.93
N ARG A 297 -4.07 18.19 -19.51
CA ARG A 297 -4.32 17.10 -20.48
C ARG A 297 -5.06 15.93 -19.86
N VAL A 298 -4.79 15.60 -18.58
CA VAL A 298 -5.57 14.61 -17.84
C VAL A 298 -7.04 15.03 -17.79
N ARG A 299 -7.37 16.26 -17.39
CA ARG A 299 -8.76 16.74 -17.38
C ARG A 299 -9.44 16.66 -18.76
N GLU A 300 -8.72 16.98 -19.83
CA GLU A 300 -9.22 16.85 -21.20
C GLU A 300 -9.57 15.39 -21.53
N LYS A 301 -8.70 14.43 -21.16
CA LYS A 301 -8.95 12.99 -21.36
C LYS A 301 -10.01 12.40 -20.43
N VAL A 302 -10.21 13.00 -19.25
CA VAL A 302 -11.34 12.68 -18.35
C VAL A 302 -12.66 13.06 -19.01
N VAL A 303 -12.76 14.29 -19.55
CA VAL A 303 -13.95 14.74 -20.29
C VAL A 303 -14.18 13.89 -21.55
N ALA A 304 -13.11 13.51 -22.25
CA ALA A 304 -13.19 12.60 -23.40
C ALA A 304 -13.56 11.15 -23.03
N GLY A 305 -13.51 10.79 -21.75
CA GLY A 305 -13.82 9.44 -21.27
C GLY A 305 -12.73 8.40 -21.50
N GLN A 306 -11.51 8.80 -21.86
CA GLN A 306 -10.35 7.90 -22.02
C GLN A 306 -9.56 7.74 -20.71
N TRP A 307 -9.63 8.73 -19.81
CA TRP A 307 -9.02 8.67 -18.48
C TRP A 307 -10.10 8.64 -17.41
N GLU A 308 -10.08 7.66 -16.51
CA GLU A 308 -11.10 7.49 -15.47
C GLU A 308 -10.47 7.54 -14.07
N PRO A 309 -10.67 8.64 -13.32
CA PRO A 309 -10.36 8.69 -11.90
C PRO A 309 -11.33 7.78 -11.12
N LEU A 310 -10.80 6.87 -10.32
CA LEU A 310 -11.60 5.91 -9.55
C LEU A 310 -10.99 5.65 -8.16
N GLY A 311 -11.50 4.69 -7.40
CA GLY A 311 -10.93 4.20 -6.14
C GLY A 311 -11.35 4.95 -4.88
N SER A 312 -11.79 6.21 -5.00
CA SER A 312 -12.39 7.04 -3.94
C SER A 312 -11.50 7.41 -2.75
N MET A 313 -10.31 6.84 -2.59
CA MET A 313 -9.43 7.08 -1.44
C MET A 313 -8.35 8.13 -1.71
N TRP A 314 -7.80 8.70 -0.63
CA TRP A 314 -6.67 9.63 -0.70
C TRP A 314 -5.39 8.91 -1.17
N VAL A 315 -5.11 7.74 -0.59
CA VAL A 315 -4.13 6.75 -1.07
C VAL A 315 -4.76 5.35 -1.06
N GLU A 316 -4.13 4.38 -1.72
CA GLU A 316 -4.52 2.97 -1.57
C GLU A 316 -4.06 2.46 -0.20
N ALA A 317 -4.85 2.73 0.83
CA ALA A 317 -4.48 2.52 2.23
C ALA A 317 -4.61 1.06 2.68
N ASP A 318 -3.76 0.67 3.64
CA ASP A 318 -3.96 -0.59 4.36
C ASP A 318 -5.27 -0.53 5.19
N THR A 319 -6.05 -1.61 5.14
CA THR A 319 -7.36 -1.65 5.80
C THR A 319 -7.36 -2.44 7.11
N ASN A 320 -6.23 -3.05 7.49
CA ASN A 320 -6.10 -3.79 8.73
C ASN A 320 -5.55 -2.91 9.85
N LEU A 321 -4.49 -2.13 9.61
CA LEU A 321 -3.76 -1.35 10.61
C LEU A 321 -4.34 0.07 10.79
N ALA A 322 -4.82 0.70 9.72
CA ALA A 322 -5.37 2.05 9.77
C ALA A 322 -6.65 2.11 10.64
N GLY A 323 -6.77 3.13 11.50
CA GLY A 323 -7.94 3.33 12.36
C GLY A 323 -9.23 3.57 11.58
N GLY A 324 -10.38 3.27 12.21
CA GLY A 324 -11.70 3.44 11.56
C GLY A 324 -11.97 4.85 11.07
N GLU A 325 -11.68 5.86 11.90
CA GLU A 325 -11.82 7.27 11.50
C GLU A 325 -10.85 7.62 10.36
N ALA A 326 -9.62 7.11 10.40
CA ALA A 326 -8.65 7.35 9.34
C ALA A 326 -9.12 6.77 7.99
N LEU A 327 -9.70 5.56 7.98
CA LEU A 327 -10.34 5.00 6.77
C LEU A 327 -11.49 5.87 6.27
N VAL A 328 -12.34 6.42 7.15
CA VAL A 328 -13.37 7.39 6.76
C VAL A 328 -12.72 8.64 6.13
N ARG A 329 -11.61 9.14 6.70
CA ARG A 329 -10.88 10.28 6.14
C ARG A 329 -10.23 9.99 4.79
N GLN A 330 -9.74 8.77 4.55
CA GLN A 330 -9.24 8.34 3.23
C GLN A 330 -10.31 8.61 2.16
N PHE A 331 -11.55 8.17 2.39
CA PHE A 331 -12.65 8.40 1.46
C PHE A 331 -13.12 9.84 1.43
N LEU A 332 -13.21 10.51 2.58
CA LEU A 332 -13.65 11.91 2.65
C LEU A 332 -12.77 12.80 1.77
N TYR A 333 -11.45 12.71 1.93
CA TYR A 333 -10.52 13.54 1.18
C TYR A 333 -10.37 13.08 -0.27
N GLY A 334 -10.36 11.77 -0.53
CA GLY A 334 -10.30 11.24 -1.89
C GLY A 334 -11.52 11.63 -2.74
N LYS A 335 -12.73 11.32 -2.26
CA LYS A 335 -13.99 11.68 -2.95
C LYS A 335 -14.14 13.18 -3.11
N ARG A 336 -13.81 13.97 -2.08
CA ARG A 336 -13.89 15.43 -2.18
C ARG A 336 -12.94 15.97 -3.25
N TYR A 337 -11.70 15.47 -3.30
CA TYR A 337 -10.76 15.87 -4.34
C TYR A 337 -11.30 15.57 -5.75
N PHE A 338 -11.81 14.36 -6.00
CA PHE A 338 -12.36 14.01 -7.32
C PHE A 338 -13.59 14.86 -7.69
N LYS A 339 -14.46 15.14 -6.72
CA LYS A 339 -15.62 16.01 -6.91
C LYS A 339 -15.21 17.45 -7.25
N GLU A 340 -14.26 18.02 -6.51
CA GLU A 340 -13.81 19.40 -6.72
C GLU A 340 -13.02 19.58 -8.02
N LYS A 341 -12.17 18.62 -8.38
CA LYS A 341 -11.24 18.76 -9.52
C LYS A 341 -11.79 18.27 -10.85
N PHE A 342 -12.66 17.27 -10.83
CA PHE A 342 -13.21 16.65 -12.03
C PHE A 342 -14.74 16.68 -12.10
N GLY A 343 -15.44 17.10 -11.04
CA GLY A 343 -16.90 17.04 -10.98
C GLY A 343 -17.44 15.61 -10.90
N LEU A 344 -16.60 14.64 -10.51
CA LEU A 344 -16.92 13.22 -10.47
C LEU A 344 -17.25 12.76 -9.05
N GLU A 345 -18.30 11.97 -8.93
CA GLU A 345 -18.62 11.23 -7.72
C GLU A 345 -18.24 9.76 -7.92
N THR A 346 -17.09 9.37 -7.38
CA THR A 346 -16.60 7.99 -7.45
C THR A 346 -17.44 7.07 -6.56
N LYS A 347 -17.73 5.87 -7.07
CA LYS A 347 -18.64 4.88 -6.46
C LYS A 347 -17.98 3.54 -6.19
N ASP A 348 -16.67 3.46 -6.34
CA ASP A 348 -15.88 2.24 -6.20
C ASP A 348 -14.75 2.42 -5.17
N MET A 349 -14.40 1.32 -4.52
CA MET A 349 -13.13 1.15 -3.81
C MET A 349 -12.23 0.24 -4.66
N TRP A 350 -11.06 0.74 -5.02
CA TRP A 350 -10.10 0.05 -5.89
C TRP A 350 -8.79 -0.15 -5.13
N LEU A 351 -8.59 -1.37 -4.61
CA LEU A 351 -7.45 -1.72 -3.76
C LEU A 351 -6.85 -3.06 -4.23
N PRO A 352 -6.19 -3.10 -5.40
CA PRO A 352 -5.65 -4.32 -5.97
C PRO A 352 -4.58 -4.97 -5.08
N ASP A 353 -3.75 -4.19 -4.38
CA ASP A 353 -2.54 -4.71 -3.72
C ASP A 353 -2.53 -4.74 -2.18
N VAL A 354 -3.65 -4.38 -1.53
CA VAL A 354 -3.71 -4.30 -0.06
C VAL A 354 -3.65 -5.69 0.63
N PHE A 355 -2.94 -5.77 1.76
CA PHE A 355 -2.62 -7.02 2.47
C PHE A 355 -3.75 -7.51 3.39
N GLY A 356 -4.90 -7.82 2.78
CA GLY A 356 -6.10 -8.31 3.46
C GLY A 356 -7.11 -7.19 3.79
N TYR A 357 -8.36 -7.58 4.08
CA TYR A 357 -9.46 -6.61 4.22
C TYR A 357 -10.31 -6.80 5.47
N SER A 358 -10.43 -5.72 6.25
CA SER A 358 -11.23 -5.68 7.48
C SER A 358 -12.72 -5.84 7.22
N ALA A 359 -13.39 -6.61 8.09
CA ALA A 359 -14.83 -6.87 8.04
C ALA A 359 -15.72 -5.63 8.29
N ALA A 360 -15.14 -4.51 8.72
CA ALA A 360 -15.87 -3.26 8.94
C ALA A 360 -16.06 -2.43 7.66
N VAL A 361 -15.23 -2.68 6.64
CA VAL A 361 -15.18 -1.86 5.42
C VAL A 361 -16.52 -1.82 4.68
N PRO A 362 -17.29 -2.92 4.50
CA PRO A 362 -18.56 -2.86 3.76
C PRO A 362 -19.58 -1.85 4.32
N GLN A 363 -19.64 -1.71 5.64
CA GLN A 363 -20.51 -0.71 6.28
C GLN A 363 -20.06 0.71 5.94
N MET A 364 -18.75 0.98 6.00
CA MET A 364 -18.19 2.29 5.68
C MET A 364 -18.50 2.66 4.23
N LEU A 365 -18.26 1.72 3.30
CA LEU A 365 -18.52 1.92 1.88
C LEU A 365 -19.98 2.29 1.61
N ASN A 366 -20.94 1.56 2.20
CA ASN A 366 -22.36 1.88 2.08
C ASN A 366 -22.70 3.28 2.61
N LYS A 367 -22.18 3.67 3.78
CA LYS A 367 -22.41 5.00 4.36
C LYS A 367 -21.78 6.13 3.54
N LEU A 368 -20.76 5.83 2.76
CA LEU A 368 -20.04 6.76 1.88
C LEU A 368 -20.56 6.75 0.43
N GLY A 369 -21.64 6.02 0.15
CA GLY A 369 -22.23 5.90 -1.18
C GLY A 369 -21.29 5.23 -2.19
N ILE A 370 -20.49 4.25 -1.73
CA ILE A 370 -19.64 3.41 -2.57
C ILE A 370 -20.37 2.07 -2.78
N ASP A 371 -20.57 1.73 -4.04
CA ASP A 371 -21.42 0.63 -4.49
C ASP A 371 -20.62 -0.64 -4.89
N TYR A 372 -19.32 -0.48 -5.14
CA TYR A 372 -18.45 -1.49 -5.76
C TYR A 372 -17.11 -1.60 -5.06
N PHE A 373 -16.56 -2.83 -5.02
CA PHE A 373 -15.22 -3.10 -4.54
C PHE A 373 -14.45 -3.95 -5.55
N LEU A 374 -13.20 -3.58 -5.82
CA LEU A 374 -12.24 -4.36 -6.60
C LEU A 374 -10.94 -4.58 -5.83
N THR A 375 -10.46 -5.82 -5.85
CA THR A 375 -9.19 -6.27 -5.27
C THR A 375 -8.54 -7.34 -6.13
N GLN A 376 -7.22 -7.55 -5.95
CA GLN A 376 -6.45 -8.61 -6.58
C GLN A 376 -5.59 -9.43 -5.59
N LYS A 377 -5.23 -8.91 -4.41
CA LYS A 377 -4.29 -9.60 -3.51
C LYS A 377 -4.79 -10.92 -2.93
N ILE A 378 -6.09 -11.13 -2.82
CA ILE A 378 -6.69 -12.37 -2.27
C ILE A 378 -6.37 -13.63 -3.11
N SER A 379 -5.91 -13.51 -4.35
CA SER A 379 -5.41 -14.68 -5.13
C SER A 379 -4.09 -15.22 -4.60
N TRP A 380 -3.39 -14.46 -3.76
CA TRP A 380 -2.07 -14.82 -3.25
C TRP A 380 -2.12 -15.67 -1.97
N ASN A 381 -3.31 -16.10 -1.55
CA ASN A 381 -3.45 -17.02 -0.43
C ASN A 381 -2.55 -18.25 -0.61
N GLN A 382 -1.70 -18.53 0.40
CA GLN A 382 -0.73 -19.62 0.36
C GLN A 382 -1.40 -21.01 0.28
N VAL A 383 -2.56 -21.19 0.94
CA VAL A 383 -3.21 -22.51 1.08
C VAL A 383 -4.58 -22.53 0.41
N ASN A 384 -5.48 -21.61 0.76
CA ASN A 384 -6.86 -21.66 0.31
C ASN A 384 -7.12 -20.67 -0.83
N LYS A 385 -7.29 -21.20 -2.05
CA LYS A 385 -7.73 -20.39 -3.21
C LYS A 385 -9.15 -19.88 -2.95
N PHE A 386 -9.33 -18.56 -2.81
CA PHE A 386 -10.63 -17.93 -2.52
C PHE A 386 -11.74 -18.37 -3.51
N PRO A 387 -12.97 -18.69 -3.08
CA PRO A 387 -13.92 -19.43 -3.93
C PRO A 387 -14.65 -18.61 -5.00
N HIS A 388 -14.58 -17.28 -4.99
CA HIS A 388 -15.41 -16.42 -5.84
C HIS A 388 -14.60 -15.36 -6.60
N ASN A 389 -15.06 -15.00 -7.79
CA ASN A 389 -14.63 -13.85 -8.58
C ASN A 389 -15.64 -12.70 -8.54
N THR A 390 -16.93 -12.99 -8.37
CA THR A 390 -17.99 -11.98 -8.27
C THR A 390 -18.94 -12.39 -7.16
N PHE A 391 -19.08 -11.55 -6.12
CA PHE A 391 -19.81 -11.92 -4.90
C PHE A 391 -20.31 -10.70 -4.12
N TRP A 392 -21.17 -10.93 -3.13
CA TRP A 392 -21.52 -9.94 -2.11
C TRP A 392 -20.58 -10.06 -0.92
N TRP A 393 -19.75 -9.05 -0.69
CA TRP A 393 -18.97 -8.95 0.54
C TRP A 393 -19.82 -8.32 1.63
N GLN A 394 -20.06 -9.05 2.72
CA GLN A 394 -20.90 -8.64 3.84
C GLN A 394 -20.04 -8.29 5.06
N GLY A 395 -20.24 -7.08 5.60
CA GLY A 395 -19.57 -6.61 6.80
C GLY A 395 -20.23 -7.08 8.09
N ILE A 396 -19.64 -6.72 9.23
CA ILE A 396 -20.09 -7.14 10.57
C ILE A 396 -21.51 -6.70 10.94
N ASP A 397 -22.03 -5.63 10.32
CA ASP A 397 -23.38 -5.11 10.54
C ASP A 397 -24.42 -5.67 9.56
N GLY A 398 -23.99 -6.55 8.64
CA GLY A 398 -24.82 -7.09 7.59
C GLY A 398 -24.88 -6.26 6.30
N SER A 399 -24.26 -5.07 6.26
CA SER A 399 -24.09 -4.27 5.03
C SER A 399 -23.35 -5.07 3.96
N ARG A 400 -23.77 -4.95 2.69
CA ARG A 400 -23.19 -5.68 1.56
C ARG A 400 -22.68 -4.77 0.47
N ILE A 401 -21.51 -5.12 -0.08
CA ILE A 401 -20.89 -4.45 -1.24
C ILE A 401 -20.69 -5.44 -2.36
N TRP A 402 -21.03 -5.03 -3.58
CA TRP A 402 -20.77 -5.86 -4.76
C TRP A 402 -19.28 -5.87 -5.03
N SER A 403 -18.68 -7.05 -5.05
CA SER A 403 -17.23 -7.20 -5.08
C SER A 403 -16.80 -8.03 -6.28
N HIS A 404 -15.75 -7.58 -6.96
CA HIS A 404 -15.16 -8.29 -8.09
C HIS A 404 -13.66 -8.47 -7.94
N PHE A 405 -13.22 -9.66 -8.32
CA PHE A 405 -11.85 -10.14 -8.25
C PHE A 405 -11.44 -10.67 -9.63
N PRO A 406 -10.61 -9.93 -10.39
CA PRO A 406 -10.25 -10.33 -11.75
C PRO A 406 -9.63 -11.74 -11.81
N PRO A 407 -10.19 -12.66 -12.63
CA PRO A 407 -9.70 -14.05 -12.70
C PRO A 407 -8.27 -14.26 -13.22
N ALA A 408 -7.59 -13.24 -13.78
CA ALA A 408 -6.19 -13.37 -14.19
C ALA A 408 -5.23 -13.60 -13.02
N ASP A 409 -5.67 -13.35 -11.78
CA ASP A 409 -4.84 -13.36 -10.57
C ASP A 409 -3.74 -12.26 -10.58
N THR A 410 -3.90 -11.22 -11.41
CA THR A 410 -2.97 -10.09 -11.55
C THR A 410 -3.71 -8.82 -11.98
N TYR A 411 -3.18 -7.66 -11.57
CA TYR A 411 -3.56 -6.34 -12.09
C TYR A 411 -2.53 -5.78 -13.09
N CYS A 412 -1.46 -6.54 -13.34
CA CYS A 412 -0.40 -6.26 -14.29
C CYS A 412 -0.52 -7.17 -15.52
N GLY A 413 -1.73 -7.27 -16.07
CA GLY A 413 -2.01 -8.18 -17.17
C GLY A 413 -1.28 -7.81 -18.48
N MET A 414 -0.90 -8.83 -19.25
CA MET A 414 -0.08 -8.71 -20.47
C MET A 414 -0.88 -8.82 -21.77
N CYS A 415 -2.20 -8.93 -21.68
CA CYS A 415 -3.14 -9.09 -22.80
C CYS A 415 -2.86 -10.31 -23.69
N THR A 416 -2.11 -11.31 -23.22
CA THR A 416 -1.78 -12.49 -24.02
C THR A 416 -3.01 -13.37 -24.22
N PRO A 417 -3.12 -14.13 -25.33
CA PRO A 417 -4.23 -15.05 -25.54
C PRO A 417 -4.44 -16.04 -24.40
N ILE A 418 -3.37 -16.57 -23.81
CA ILE A 418 -3.42 -17.51 -22.68
C ILE A 418 -4.08 -16.86 -21.46
N GLU A 419 -3.70 -15.63 -21.15
CA GLU A 419 -4.25 -14.89 -20.01
C GLU A 419 -5.71 -14.48 -20.23
N LEU A 420 -6.05 -14.03 -21.45
CA LEU A 420 -7.43 -13.75 -21.83
C LEU A 420 -8.30 -15.02 -21.81
N LYS A 421 -7.72 -16.19 -22.15
CA LYS A 421 -8.39 -17.49 -22.04
C LYS A 421 -8.56 -17.90 -20.58
N LYS A 422 -7.57 -17.65 -19.72
CA LYS A 422 -7.65 -17.87 -18.27
C LYS A 422 -8.87 -17.16 -17.68
N HIS A 423 -9.15 -15.93 -18.10
CA HIS A 423 -10.35 -15.21 -17.69
C HIS A 423 -11.66 -15.96 -17.98
N LEU A 424 -11.74 -16.68 -19.08
CA LEU A 424 -12.91 -17.48 -19.43
C LEU A 424 -12.97 -18.78 -18.60
N THR A 425 -11.83 -19.45 -18.40
CA THR A 425 -11.80 -20.79 -17.78
C THR A 425 -11.78 -20.76 -16.25
N GLU A 426 -11.22 -19.71 -15.66
CA GLU A 426 -11.04 -19.58 -14.20
C GLU A 426 -12.06 -18.64 -13.54
N HIS A 427 -13.04 -18.10 -14.29
CA HIS A 427 -14.12 -17.30 -13.69
C HIS A 427 -15.12 -18.19 -12.96
N ARG A 428 -14.97 -18.28 -11.64
CA ARG A 428 -15.66 -19.25 -10.77
C ARG A 428 -17.15 -19.05 -10.63
N ASP A 429 -17.64 -17.83 -10.90
CA ASP A 429 -19.06 -17.49 -10.80
C ASP A 429 -19.74 -17.39 -12.17
N SER A 430 -19.24 -18.08 -13.20
CA SER A 430 -19.68 -17.92 -14.59
C SER A 430 -21.17 -18.17 -14.83
N ALA A 431 -21.81 -19.02 -14.01
CA ALA A 431 -23.26 -19.26 -14.06
C ALA A 431 -24.09 -18.11 -13.43
N ARG A 432 -23.45 -17.24 -12.65
CA ARG A 432 -24.05 -16.13 -11.89
C ARG A 432 -23.67 -14.77 -12.47
N SER A 433 -22.51 -14.67 -13.10
CA SER A 433 -21.97 -13.47 -13.75
C SER A 433 -21.11 -13.89 -14.94
N ASP A 434 -21.46 -13.42 -16.14
CA ASP A 434 -20.76 -13.72 -17.40
C ASP A 434 -19.95 -12.51 -17.91
N HIS A 435 -19.65 -11.56 -17.04
CA HIS A 435 -18.91 -10.34 -17.36
C HIS A 435 -17.77 -10.13 -16.37
N GLY A 436 -16.52 -10.15 -16.85
CA GLY A 436 -15.33 -9.86 -16.06
C GLY A 436 -14.68 -8.52 -16.42
N LEU A 437 -14.02 -7.90 -15.43
CA LEU A 437 -13.05 -6.85 -15.68
C LEU A 437 -11.67 -7.48 -15.91
N TYR A 438 -10.89 -6.89 -16.81
CA TYR A 438 -9.48 -7.24 -17.00
C TYR A 438 -8.62 -6.01 -16.81
N VAL A 439 -7.70 -6.07 -15.85
CA VAL A 439 -6.80 -4.98 -15.51
C VAL A 439 -5.43 -5.29 -16.10
N TYR A 440 -4.93 -4.43 -16.97
CA TYR A 440 -3.70 -4.68 -17.73
C TYR A 440 -2.76 -3.50 -17.71
N GLY A 441 -1.48 -3.77 -17.91
CA GLY A 441 -0.42 -2.77 -17.87
C GLY A 441 0.75 -3.20 -16.98
N TYR A 442 1.80 -2.39 -16.97
CA TYR A 442 2.84 -2.51 -15.97
C TYR A 442 2.48 -1.67 -14.74
N GLY A 443 2.66 -2.24 -13.56
CA GLY A 443 2.31 -1.66 -12.26
C GLY A 443 3.47 -1.67 -11.28
N ASP A 444 3.13 -1.59 -9.99
CA ASP A 444 3.98 -1.49 -8.79
C ASP A 444 4.85 -0.21 -8.79
N GLY A 445 5.59 0.05 -9.86
CA GLY A 445 6.37 1.26 -10.08
C GLY A 445 5.82 2.25 -11.11
N GLY A 446 4.57 2.06 -11.56
CA GLY A 446 3.96 2.82 -12.66
C GLY A 446 4.34 2.28 -14.05
N GLY A 447 4.52 3.18 -15.03
CA GLY A 447 4.75 2.85 -16.44
C GLY A 447 3.45 2.66 -17.20
N GLY A 448 2.60 1.73 -16.77
CA GLY A 448 1.27 1.48 -17.34
C GLY A 448 1.27 0.63 -18.62
N PRO A 449 0.15 0.57 -19.34
CA PRO A 449 0.06 -0.18 -20.59
C PRO A 449 0.98 0.31 -21.71
N THR A 450 1.44 -0.63 -22.54
CA THR A 450 2.20 -0.34 -23.77
C THR A 450 1.27 -0.37 -25.00
N ALA A 451 1.78 0.10 -26.14
CA ALA A 451 1.09 -0.05 -27.42
C ALA A 451 0.83 -1.53 -27.80
N GLU A 452 1.73 -2.45 -27.42
CA GLU A 452 1.56 -3.89 -27.66
C GLU A 452 0.32 -4.45 -26.95
N HIS A 453 0.06 -4.07 -25.70
CA HIS A 453 -1.14 -4.48 -24.98
C HIS A 453 -2.42 -4.12 -25.72
N ILE A 454 -2.54 -2.86 -26.16
CA ILE A 454 -3.72 -2.35 -26.86
C ILE A 454 -3.88 -3.08 -28.21
N GLU A 455 -2.77 -3.29 -28.94
CA GLU A 455 -2.75 -4.01 -30.20
C GLU A 455 -3.11 -5.51 -30.07
N PHE A 456 -2.75 -6.15 -28.95
CA PHE A 456 -3.17 -7.51 -28.63
C PHE A 456 -4.68 -7.57 -28.34
N LEU A 457 -5.22 -6.62 -27.58
CA LEU A 457 -6.67 -6.55 -27.34
C LEU A 457 -7.45 -6.34 -28.64
N ARG A 458 -6.96 -5.49 -29.56
CA ARG A 458 -7.54 -5.34 -30.91
C ARG A 458 -7.60 -6.67 -31.66
N ARG A 459 -6.54 -7.48 -31.61
CA ARG A 459 -6.48 -8.81 -32.23
C ARG A 459 -7.45 -9.79 -31.54
N ALA A 460 -7.53 -9.74 -30.21
CA ALA A 460 -8.45 -10.58 -29.42
C ALA A 460 -9.93 -10.37 -29.73
N THR A 461 -10.34 -9.17 -30.16
CA THR A 461 -11.74 -8.91 -30.60
C THR A 461 -12.20 -9.84 -31.73
N ARG A 462 -11.27 -10.38 -32.53
CA ARG A 462 -11.55 -11.23 -33.70
C ARG A 462 -11.16 -12.69 -33.48
N ALA A 463 -10.28 -12.97 -32.52
CA ALA A 463 -9.68 -14.28 -32.31
C ALA A 463 -10.67 -15.33 -31.78
N PRO A 464 -10.79 -16.53 -32.38
CA PRO A 464 -11.67 -17.59 -31.88
C PRO A 464 -11.22 -18.09 -30.50
N GLY A 465 -12.16 -18.64 -29.72
CA GLY A 465 -11.86 -19.28 -28.42
C GLY A 465 -11.58 -18.35 -27.24
N LEU A 466 -11.42 -17.03 -27.49
CA LEU A 466 -11.26 -15.98 -26.48
C LEU A 466 -12.61 -15.33 -26.09
N PRO A 467 -12.72 -14.70 -24.90
CA PRO A 467 -13.93 -13.98 -24.49
C PRO A 467 -14.27 -12.80 -25.41
N ARG A 468 -15.50 -12.28 -25.33
CA ARG A 468 -15.90 -11.08 -26.07
C ARG A 468 -15.29 -9.84 -25.43
N ILE A 469 -14.31 -9.23 -26.10
CA ILE A 469 -13.66 -8.00 -25.63
C ILE A 469 -14.56 -6.78 -25.87
N GLN A 470 -14.78 -5.95 -24.85
CA GLN A 470 -15.51 -4.68 -24.94
C GLN A 470 -14.71 -3.54 -24.28
N PHE A 471 -14.16 -2.64 -25.09
CA PHE A 471 -13.50 -1.43 -24.60
C PHE A 471 -14.53 -0.46 -24.01
N ARG A 472 -14.51 -0.31 -22.68
CA ARG A 472 -15.43 0.54 -21.91
C ARG A 472 -14.76 1.05 -20.64
N LYS A 473 -15.43 1.99 -19.97
CA LYS A 473 -15.05 2.45 -18.63
C LYS A 473 -15.25 1.37 -17.57
N ALA A 474 -14.46 1.42 -16.51
CA ALA A 474 -14.60 0.55 -15.35
C ALA A 474 -15.95 0.78 -14.65
N GLY A 475 -16.39 2.04 -14.50
CA GLY A 475 -17.70 2.36 -13.92
C GLY A 475 -18.87 1.75 -14.69
N GLU A 476 -18.80 1.74 -16.03
CA GLU A 476 -19.81 1.10 -16.88
C GLU A 476 -19.81 -0.43 -16.73
N PHE A 477 -18.63 -1.05 -16.60
CA PHE A 477 -18.52 -2.46 -16.26
C PHE A 477 -19.19 -2.76 -14.91
N PHE A 478 -18.86 -2.00 -13.86
CA PHE A 478 -19.39 -2.24 -12.52
C PHE A 478 -20.90 -2.17 -12.48
N GLN A 479 -21.48 -1.18 -13.16
CA GLN A 479 -22.93 -1.05 -13.27
C GLN A 479 -23.55 -2.24 -14.03
N GLU A 480 -23.08 -2.52 -15.25
CA GLU A 480 -23.66 -3.55 -16.12
C GLU A 480 -23.49 -4.96 -15.53
N ALA A 481 -22.32 -5.28 -14.98
CA ALA A 481 -22.03 -6.57 -14.38
C ALA A 481 -22.87 -6.80 -13.11
N LYS A 482 -23.06 -5.78 -12.26
CA LYS A 482 -23.93 -5.87 -11.08
C LYS A 482 -25.39 -6.08 -11.46
N GLU A 483 -25.91 -5.32 -12.43
CA GLU A 483 -27.30 -5.42 -12.90
C GLU A 483 -27.61 -6.80 -13.52
N LYS A 484 -26.64 -7.41 -14.21
CA LYS A 484 -26.81 -8.72 -14.85
C LYS A 484 -26.54 -9.91 -13.93
N SER A 485 -25.82 -9.70 -12.83
CA SER A 485 -25.49 -10.77 -11.90
C SER A 485 -26.74 -11.36 -11.25
N ARG A 486 -26.76 -12.68 -11.04
CA ARG A 486 -27.88 -13.40 -10.42
C ARG A 486 -27.40 -14.30 -9.30
N ASP A 487 -28.15 -14.33 -8.21
CA ASP A 487 -27.94 -15.24 -7.08
C ASP A 487 -26.50 -15.25 -6.55
N LEU A 488 -25.81 -14.10 -6.51
CA LEU A 488 -24.40 -14.04 -6.10
C LEU A 488 -24.19 -14.60 -4.68
N PRO A 489 -23.09 -15.34 -4.45
CA PRO A 489 -22.75 -15.83 -3.12
C PRO A 489 -22.41 -14.67 -2.18
N ILE A 490 -22.54 -14.90 -0.88
CA ILE A 490 -22.22 -13.93 0.16
C ILE A 490 -20.98 -14.42 0.91
N TRP A 491 -19.97 -13.57 1.00
CA TRP A 491 -18.84 -13.74 1.89
C TRP A 491 -19.00 -12.81 3.09
N ALA A 492 -19.28 -13.35 4.28
CA ALA A 492 -19.48 -12.56 5.49
C ALA A 492 -18.21 -12.51 6.35
N GLY A 493 -17.81 -11.30 6.75
CA GLY A 493 -16.64 -11.07 7.58
C GLY A 493 -15.42 -10.56 6.81
N GLU A 494 -14.25 -10.83 7.36
CA GLU A 494 -12.96 -10.40 6.80
C GLU A 494 -12.62 -11.14 5.51
N LEU A 495 -11.95 -10.46 4.57
CA LEU A 495 -11.23 -11.13 3.48
C LEU A 495 -9.78 -11.30 3.95
N TYR A 496 -9.56 -12.37 4.70
CA TYR A 496 -8.27 -12.69 5.28
C TYR A 496 -7.27 -13.12 4.18
N LEU A 497 -6.13 -12.43 4.12
CA LEU A 497 -5.04 -12.77 3.22
C LEU A 497 -4.12 -13.78 3.92
N GLU A 498 -3.93 -14.94 3.32
CA GLU A 498 -3.10 -16.02 3.88
C GLU A 498 -1.61 -15.85 3.55
N ALA A 499 -1.14 -14.60 3.51
CA ALA A 499 0.22 -14.18 3.21
C ALA A 499 0.49 -12.83 3.90
N HIS A 500 1.75 -12.40 3.94
CA HIS A 500 2.14 -11.08 4.42
C HIS A 500 1.78 -10.78 5.90
N ARG A 501 1.75 -11.80 6.77
CA ARG A 501 1.36 -11.65 8.19
C ARG A 501 2.38 -10.90 9.05
N GLY A 502 3.65 -10.89 8.65
CA GLY A 502 4.72 -10.11 9.28
C GLY A 502 4.51 -8.61 9.20
N THR A 503 3.68 -8.16 8.26
CA THR A 503 3.32 -6.74 8.12
C THR A 503 2.56 -6.17 9.33
N TYR A 504 1.98 -7.00 10.19
CA TYR A 504 1.36 -6.54 11.43
C TYR A 504 2.39 -6.07 12.46
N THR A 505 3.64 -6.58 12.38
CA THR A 505 4.67 -6.41 13.42
C THR A 505 5.93 -5.68 12.94
N SER A 506 6.33 -5.84 11.67
CA SER A 506 7.46 -5.11 11.07
C SER A 506 7.33 -3.61 11.26
N GLN A 507 8.43 -2.85 11.41
CA GLN A 507 8.39 -1.39 11.57
C GLN A 507 7.43 -0.91 12.68
N ALA A 508 7.55 -1.50 13.87
CA ALA A 508 6.70 -1.19 15.04
C ALA A 508 6.70 0.31 15.41
N ALA A 509 7.81 1.02 15.22
CA ALA A 509 7.91 2.46 15.47
C ALA A 509 6.94 3.26 14.57
N ASN A 510 6.91 2.94 13.28
CA ASN A 510 6.02 3.57 12.30
C ASN A 510 4.54 3.37 12.67
N LYS A 511 4.16 2.15 13.06
CA LYS A 511 2.80 1.81 13.50
C LYS A 511 2.41 2.53 14.80
N LYS A 512 3.33 2.62 15.77
CA LYS A 512 3.14 3.35 17.02
C LYS A 512 2.90 4.84 16.75
N LEU A 513 3.70 5.45 15.88
CA LEU A 513 3.56 6.86 15.50
C LEU A 513 2.24 7.11 14.73
N ASN A 514 1.84 6.20 13.83
CA ASN A 514 0.54 6.27 13.17
C ASN A 514 -0.60 6.34 14.20
N ARG A 515 -0.65 5.38 15.12
CA ARG A 515 -1.73 5.31 16.13
C ARG A 515 -1.71 6.53 17.06
N HIS A 516 -0.52 6.99 17.44
CA HIS A 516 -0.38 8.21 18.23
C HIS A 516 -0.94 9.43 17.49
N CYS A 517 -0.60 9.59 16.21
CA CYS A 517 -1.09 10.70 15.39
C CYS A 517 -2.61 10.62 15.17
N GLU A 518 -3.19 9.44 14.93
CA GLU A 518 -4.64 9.29 14.82
C GLU A 518 -5.38 9.76 16.09
N PHE A 519 -4.91 9.38 17.27
CA PHE A 519 -5.50 9.84 18.53
C PHE A 519 -5.27 11.33 18.76
N LEU A 520 -4.07 11.83 18.49
CA LEU A 520 -3.76 13.25 18.64
C LEU A 520 -4.59 14.12 17.70
N MET A 521 -4.78 13.69 16.45
CA MET A 521 -5.63 14.40 15.49
C MET A 521 -7.09 14.44 15.92
N ARG A 522 -7.63 13.33 16.45
CA ARG A 522 -8.97 13.31 17.07
C ARG A 522 -9.06 14.32 18.21
N ASP A 523 -8.09 14.30 19.12
CA ASP A 523 -8.09 15.16 20.31
C ASP A 523 -7.99 16.65 19.90
N VAL A 524 -7.17 16.98 18.90
CA VAL A 524 -7.06 18.33 18.32
C VAL A 524 -8.38 18.83 17.73
N GLU A 525 -9.06 18.00 16.93
CA GLU A 525 -10.34 18.39 16.34
C GLU A 525 -11.40 18.65 17.41
N LEU A 526 -11.47 17.78 18.42
CA LEU A 526 -12.42 17.94 19.52
C LEU A 526 -12.13 19.19 20.36
N LEU A 527 -10.87 19.41 20.74
CA LEU A 527 -10.45 20.62 21.46
C LEU A 527 -10.74 21.90 20.64
N SER A 528 -10.53 21.85 19.33
CA SER A 528 -10.82 22.99 18.44
C SER A 528 -12.30 23.34 18.40
N VAL A 529 -13.19 22.36 18.57
CA VAL A 529 -14.65 22.58 18.67
C VAL A 529 -15.06 23.12 20.04
N LEU A 530 -14.30 22.82 21.09
CA LEU A 530 -14.54 23.35 22.45
C LEU A 530 -14.05 24.79 22.66
N CYS A 531 -13.29 25.35 21.71
CA CYS A 531 -12.83 26.73 21.77
C CYS A 531 -13.97 27.73 21.60
N LYS A 532 -13.87 28.90 22.25
CA LYS A 532 -14.91 29.95 22.25
C LYS A 532 -15.15 30.53 20.86
N GLU A 533 -14.10 30.57 20.05
CA GLU A 533 -14.11 31.11 18.70
C GLU A 533 -14.79 30.16 17.71
N PHE A 534 -15.15 28.93 18.09
CA PHE A 534 -15.82 27.98 17.22
C PHE A 534 -17.21 28.52 16.78
N PRO A 535 -17.57 28.42 15.48
CA PRO A 535 -16.83 27.78 14.38
C PRO A 535 -15.79 28.66 13.68
N GLY A 536 -15.74 29.97 13.93
CA GLY A 536 -14.88 30.93 13.23
C GLY A 536 -13.38 30.72 13.43
N GLY A 537 -12.97 30.20 14.59
CA GLY A 537 -11.57 29.91 14.94
C GLY A 537 -11.08 28.51 14.57
N TYR A 538 -11.91 27.66 13.95
CA TYR A 538 -11.55 26.28 13.66
C TYR A 538 -10.46 26.20 12.57
N PRO A 539 -9.27 25.61 12.84
CA PRO A 539 -8.13 25.63 11.91
C PRO A 539 -8.26 24.58 10.79
N ALA A 540 -9.37 24.62 10.04
CA ALA A 540 -9.77 23.59 9.06
C ALA A 540 -8.67 23.23 8.05
N LYS A 541 -8.00 24.24 7.49
CA LYS A 541 -6.96 24.05 6.46
C LYS A 541 -5.73 23.32 7.01
N GLU A 542 -5.31 23.67 8.22
CA GLU A 542 -4.16 23.04 8.84
C GLU A 542 -4.50 21.62 9.29
N ILE A 543 -5.66 21.42 9.92
CA ILE A 543 -6.15 20.09 10.30
C ILE A 543 -6.24 19.16 9.09
N GLU A 544 -6.80 19.63 7.97
CA GLU A 544 -6.84 18.85 6.73
C GLU A 544 -5.44 18.48 6.23
N ARG A 545 -4.51 19.45 6.23
CA ARG A 545 -3.13 19.21 5.79
C ARG A 545 -2.45 18.14 6.65
N LEU A 546 -2.61 18.22 7.97
CA LEU A 546 -2.06 17.25 8.91
C LEU A 546 -2.70 15.87 8.76
N TRP A 547 -4.02 15.80 8.55
CA TRP A 547 -4.67 14.53 8.23
C TRP A 547 -4.14 13.94 6.92
N LYS A 548 -4.01 14.74 5.85
CA LYS A 548 -3.44 14.26 4.58
C LYS A 548 -2.04 13.66 4.75
N LEU A 549 -1.21 14.19 5.66
CA LEU A 549 0.09 13.60 6.01
C LEU A 549 -0.05 12.28 6.78
N VAL A 550 -0.96 12.19 7.76
CA VAL A 550 -1.24 10.91 8.44
C VAL A 550 -1.69 9.87 7.43
N LEU A 551 -2.67 10.20 6.59
CA LEU A 551 -3.25 9.29 5.60
C LEU A 551 -2.26 8.87 4.51
N LEU A 552 -1.35 9.77 4.10
CA LEU A 552 -0.28 9.44 3.16
C LEU A 552 0.57 8.28 3.70
N ASN A 553 0.93 8.35 4.97
CA ASN A 553 1.73 7.32 5.65
C ASN A 553 0.95 6.04 5.98
N GLN A 554 -0.34 5.98 5.64
CA GLN A 554 -1.17 4.77 5.73
C GLN A 554 -1.26 3.99 4.42
N PHE A 555 -0.50 4.39 3.40
CA PHE A 555 -0.33 3.60 2.18
C PHE A 555 0.11 2.17 2.50
N HIS A 556 -0.35 1.20 1.70
CA HIS A 556 -0.21 -0.23 2.00
C HIS A 556 1.23 -0.76 2.00
N ASP A 557 2.23 0.00 1.55
CA ASP A 557 3.64 -0.37 1.78
C ASP A 557 4.39 0.47 2.81
N ILE A 558 3.81 1.59 3.25
CA ILE A 558 4.39 2.44 4.31
C ILE A 558 3.99 1.90 5.68
N LEU A 559 2.68 1.88 5.98
CA LEU A 559 2.19 1.50 7.30
C LEU A 559 2.47 0.03 7.64
N PRO A 560 2.21 -0.93 6.73
CA PRO A 560 2.59 -2.34 6.86
C PRO A 560 4.08 -2.61 7.10
N GLY A 561 4.99 -1.68 6.80
CA GLY A 561 6.40 -1.87 7.14
C GLY A 561 7.20 -2.65 6.09
N SER A 562 6.85 -2.46 4.80
CA SER A 562 7.35 -3.21 3.64
C SER A 562 8.19 -2.39 2.64
N SER A 563 8.77 -1.28 3.05
CA SER A 563 9.50 -0.34 2.19
C SER A 563 11.01 -0.26 2.49
N VAL A 564 11.76 0.46 1.65
CA VAL A 564 13.17 0.79 1.91
C VAL A 564 13.31 1.82 3.04
N ARG A 565 14.51 1.91 3.62
CA ARG A 565 14.81 2.81 4.74
C ARG A 565 14.40 4.26 4.46
N GLU A 566 14.67 4.77 3.26
CA GLU A 566 14.39 6.14 2.88
C GLU A 566 12.91 6.51 3.02
N VAL A 567 12.01 5.52 2.87
CA VAL A 567 10.56 5.71 3.08
C VAL A 567 10.23 5.92 4.56
N TYR A 568 10.92 5.22 5.47
CA TYR A 568 10.74 5.43 6.92
C TYR A 568 11.41 6.71 7.40
N ASP A 569 12.53 7.10 6.79
CA ASP A 569 13.10 8.42 7.02
C ASP A 569 12.12 9.53 6.58
N ASP A 570 11.31 9.31 5.53
CA ASP A 570 10.23 10.20 5.11
C ASP A 570 9.07 10.20 6.12
N SER A 571 8.55 9.03 6.50
CA SER A 571 7.40 8.92 7.41
C SER A 571 7.72 9.44 8.82
N ASP A 572 8.94 9.24 9.33
CA ASP A 572 9.38 9.79 10.61
C ASP A 572 9.34 11.33 10.62
N ARG A 573 9.72 11.96 9.51
CA ARG A 573 9.65 13.44 9.37
C ARG A 573 8.20 13.92 9.31
N ASP A 574 7.35 13.22 8.56
CA ASP A 574 5.93 13.56 8.44
C ASP A 574 5.22 13.42 9.80
N TYR A 575 5.43 12.32 10.52
CA TYR A 575 4.85 12.13 11.85
C TYR A 575 5.39 13.13 12.86
N ALA A 576 6.68 13.46 12.83
CA ALA A 576 7.25 14.51 13.68
C ALA A 576 6.60 15.88 13.42
N GLU A 577 6.30 16.20 12.16
CA GLU A 577 5.56 17.40 11.81
C GLU A 577 4.13 17.37 12.35
N VAL A 578 3.40 16.26 12.13
CA VAL A 578 2.03 16.10 12.65
C VAL A 578 2.01 16.26 14.16
N VAL A 579 2.87 15.56 14.89
CA VAL A 579 2.96 15.66 16.35
C VAL A 579 3.25 17.09 16.79
N LYS A 580 4.23 17.76 16.18
CA LYS A 580 4.60 19.13 16.54
C LYS A 580 3.45 20.12 16.33
N ARG A 581 2.80 20.07 15.16
CA ARG A 581 1.77 21.03 14.77
C ARG A 581 0.46 20.77 15.50
N SER A 582 0.07 19.51 15.65
CA SER A 582 -1.12 19.13 16.41
C SER A 582 -1.00 19.47 17.89
N ASN A 583 0.16 19.23 18.52
CA ASN A 583 0.38 19.67 19.90
C ASN A 583 0.33 21.19 20.04
N ALA A 584 0.84 21.96 19.08
CA ALA A 584 0.71 23.42 19.10
C ALA A 584 -0.76 23.86 19.07
N ILE A 585 -1.58 23.28 18.18
CA ILE A 585 -3.02 23.57 18.12
C ILE A 585 -3.69 23.18 19.44
N ALA A 586 -3.43 21.97 19.96
CA ALA A 586 -4.01 21.53 21.24
C ALA A 586 -3.66 22.48 22.40
N GLN A 587 -2.41 22.96 22.46
CA GLN A 587 -1.96 23.91 23.48
C GLN A 587 -2.63 25.29 23.33
N GLU A 588 -2.78 25.78 22.09
CA GLU A 588 -3.53 27.01 21.81
C GLU A 588 -5.00 26.88 22.26
N CYS A 589 -5.64 25.76 21.94
CA CYS A 589 -7.01 25.46 22.37
C CYS A 589 -7.13 25.41 23.90
N LEU A 590 -6.27 24.64 24.57
CA LEU A 590 -6.26 24.54 26.03
C LEU A 590 -6.03 25.91 26.69
N SER A 591 -5.13 26.72 26.13
CA SER A 591 -4.87 28.08 26.63
C SER A 591 -6.12 28.96 26.50
N SER A 592 -6.73 29.03 25.31
CA SER A 592 -7.97 29.80 25.07
C SER A 592 -9.11 29.39 26.00
N ILE A 593 -9.31 28.08 26.19
CA ILE A 593 -10.34 27.55 27.11
C ILE A 593 -10.03 27.97 28.56
N SER A 594 -8.76 27.93 28.95
CA SER A 594 -8.31 28.22 30.31
C SER A 594 -8.32 29.70 30.67
N GLU A 595 -8.20 30.63 29.70
CA GLU A 595 -8.17 32.09 29.92
C GLU A 595 -9.35 32.63 30.72
N THR A 596 -10.49 31.94 30.72
CA THR A 596 -11.69 32.36 31.44
C THR A 596 -11.90 31.71 32.80
N SER A 597 -10.91 30.97 33.27
CA SER A 597 -10.94 30.31 34.57
C SER A 597 -10.20 31.15 35.62
N ALA A 598 -10.71 31.17 36.84
CA ALA A 598 -10.06 31.86 37.95
C ALA A 598 -8.86 31.05 38.45
N THR A 599 -7.66 31.33 37.93
CA THR A 599 -6.40 30.64 38.31
C THR A 599 -5.52 31.46 39.25
N ALA A 600 -5.93 32.67 39.64
CA ALA A 600 -5.10 33.60 40.42
C ALA A 600 -4.73 33.10 41.83
N GLU A 601 -5.54 32.21 42.41
CA GLU A 601 -5.32 31.62 43.75
C GLU A 601 -4.72 30.21 43.69
N MET A 602 -4.36 29.72 42.50
CA MET A 602 -3.76 28.38 42.30
C MET A 602 -2.24 28.43 42.48
N GLU A 603 -1.67 27.39 43.09
CA GLU A 603 -0.21 27.26 43.27
C GLU A 603 0.46 26.95 41.91
N GLU A 604 -0.06 25.97 41.19
CA GLU A 604 0.45 25.51 39.91
C GLU A 604 -0.71 25.04 39.03
N PRO A 605 -1.38 25.99 38.32
CA PRO A 605 -2.54 25.68 37.51
C PRO A 605 -2.17 24.88 36.26
N ILE A 606 -2.96 23.84 35.97
CA ILE A 606 -2.85 23.03 34.76
C ILE A 606 -4.22 22.84 34.10
N ALA A 607 -4.21 22.68 32.78
CA ALA A 607 -5.39 22.31 32.01
C ALA A 607 -5.24 20.86 31.53
N LEU A 608 -6.26 20.04 31.79
CA LEU A 608 -6.28 18.63 31.44
C LEU A 608 -7.47 18.32 30.54
N PHE A 609 -7.22 17.51 29.52
CA PHE A 609 -8.24 16.96 28.63
C PHE A 609 -7.97 15.48 28.42
N LYS A 610 -9.01 14.66 28.53
CA LYS A 610 -8.96 13.23 28.24
C LYS A 610 -10.24 12.82 27.52
N PHE A 611 -10.13 12.30 26.30
CA PHE A 611 -11.30 11.85 25.55
C PHE A 611 -12.04 10.65 26.20
N ALA A 612 -11.33 9.82 26.96
CA ALA A 612 -11.92 8.63 27.59
C ALA A 612 -13.00 9.00 28.62
N ASP A 613 -13.95 8.09 28.81
CA ASP A 613 -15.07 8.16 29.77
C ASP A 613 -14.77 7.42 31.09
N VAL A 614 -13.63 6.73 31.17
CA VAL A 614 -13.14 6.06 32.38
C VAL A 614 -11.89 6.78 32.88
N SER A 615 -11.82 7.00 34.20
CA SER A 615 -10.62 7.54 34.84
C SER A 615 -9.44 6.59 34.61
N THR A 616 -8.32 7.17 34.20
CA THR A 616 -7.07 6.45 33.92
C THR A 616 -5.91 7.20 34.56
N GLU A 617 -4.69 6.68 34.43
CA GLU A 617 -3.50 7.43 34.81
C GLU A 617 -3.28 8.65 33.88
N GLY A 618 -3.18 9.83 34.48
CA GLY A 618 -2.63 11.04 33.88
C GLY A 618 -1.13 11.13 34.16
N ARG A 619 -0.37 11.70 33.20
CA ARG A 619 1.09 11.81 33.26
C ARG A 619 1.54 13.20 32.83
N LEU A 620 2.42 13.82 33.62
CA LEU A 620 3.08 15.08 33.29
C LEU A 620 4.60 14.97 33.49
N PRO A 621 5.43 15.66 32.69
CA PRO A 621 6.86 15.75 32.95
C PRO A 621 7.15 16.37 34.32
N ALA A 622 8.07 15.81 35.09
CA ALA A 622 8.49 16.41 36.35
C ALA A 622 9.41 17.62 36.06
N THR A 623 8.97 18.84 36.39
CA THR A 623 9.71 20.08 36.09
C THR A 623 10.72 20.48 37.17
N GLY A 624 10.72 19.79 38.33
CA GLY A 624 11.67 19.97 39.43
C GLY A 624 11.50 21.26 40.26
N LYS A 625 10.45 22.06 40.02
CA LYS A 625 10.21 23.34 40.73
C LYS A 625 9.46 23.17 42.06
N SER A 626 8.64 22.13 42.17
CA SER A 626 7.86 21.72 43.35
C SER A 626 7.77 20.19 43.34
N ALA A 627 7.55 19.56 44.50
CA ALA A 627 7.23 18.13 44.59
C ALA A 627 5.73 18.00 44.93
N PRO A 628 4.83 18.20 43.94
CA PRO A 628 3.40 18.17 44.20
C PRO A 628 2.98 16.78 44.70
N GLN A 629 2.10 16.78 45.70
CA GLN A 629 1.59 15.57 46.35
C GLN A 629 0.06 15.42 46.15
N SER A 630 -0.60 16.46 45.63
CA SER A 630 -2.00 16.38 45.22
C SER A 630 -2.32 17.21 43.99
N LEU A 631 -3.42 16.83 43.34
CA LEU A 631 -4.08 17.54 42.26
C LEU A 631 -5.49 17.92 42.71
N GLN A 632 -5.76 19.23 42.81
CA GLN A 632 -7.08 19.74 43.11
C GLN A 632 -7.86 19.98 41.82
N SER A 633 -9.07 19.45 41.73
CA SER A 633 -10.06 19.72 40.69
C SER A 633 -11.37 20.08 41.37
N ASP A 634 -12.28 20.81 40.73
CA ASP A 634 -13.49 21.30 41.41
C ASP A 634 -14.37 20.14 41.95
N GLY A 635 -14.35 19.96 43.28
CA GLY A 635 -15.01 18.87 44.01
C GLY A 635 -14.15 17.62 44.26
N GLU A 636 -12.90 17.58 43.79
CA GLU A 636 -12.00 16.42 43.89
C GLU A 636 -10.59 16.79 44.34
N SER A 637 -10.01 15.93 45.18
CA SER A 637 -8.63 16.05 45.66
C SER A 637 -7.94 14.71 45.44
N LEU A 638 -7.00 14.66 44.51
CA LEU A 638 -6.42 13.40 44.01
C LEU A 638 -4.94 13.31 44.37
N PRO A 639 -4.42 12.13 44.73
CA PRO A 639 -3.00 11.96 45.04
C PRO A 639 -2.14 12.13 43.79
N VAL A 640 -0.96 12.74 43.97
CA VAL A 640 0.09 12.81 42.96
C VAL A 640 1.29 12.00 43.44
N GLN A 641 1.90 11.25 42.54
CA GLN A 641 3.10 10.47 42.80
C GLN A 641 4.16 10.81 41.76
N GLU A 642 5.36 11.14 42.22
CA GLU A 642 6.50 11.22 41.33
C GLU A 642 7.11 9.84 41.11
N ILE A 643 7.43 9.51 39.86
CA ILE A 643 8.05 8.24 39.46
C ILE A 643 9.25 8.48 38.56
N GLU A 644 10.19 7.53 38.55
CA GLU A 644 11.23 7.42 37.52
C GLU A 644 10.98 6.15 36.71
N GLU A 645 10.76 6.30 35.41
CA GLU A 645 10.44 5.21 34.49
C GLU A 645 11.37 5.28 33.27
N PHE A 646 12.15 4.22 33.07
CA PHE A 646 13.14 4.11 31.97
C PHE A 646 14.10 5.31 31.84
N GLY A 647 14.43 5.97 32.95
CA GLY A 647 15.35 7.12 33.00
C GLY A 647 14.66 8.48 32.88
N GLU A 648 13.33 8.53 32.80
CA GLU A 648 12.56 9.77 32.77
C GLU A 648 11.74 9.95 34.05
N ARG A 649 11.69 11.18 34.57
CA ARG A 649 10.90 11.54 35.76
C ARG A 649 9.55 12.12 35.38
N HIS A 650 8.49 11.60 35.99
CA HIS A 650 7.11 11.97 35.69
C HIS A 650 6.29 12.13 36.97
N LEU A 651 5.31 13.02 36.92
CA LEU A 651 4.21 13.07 37.87
C LEU A 651 3.07 12.23 37.32
N ILE A 652 2.56 11.31 38.13
CA ILE A 652 1.37 10.52 37.82
C ILE A 652 0.25 10.81 38.82
N PHE A 653 -0.98 10.75 38.34
CA PHE A 653 -2.20 10.98 39.13
C PHE A 653 -3.40 10.32 38.44
N PRO A 654 -4.48 9.98 39.17
CA PRO A 654 -5.75 9.64 38.52
C PRO A 654 -6.28 10.84 37.73
N VAL A 655 -6.74 10.65 36.50
CA VAL A 655 -7.40 11.71 35.72
C VAL A 655 -8.72 12.08 36.43
N PRO A 656 -8.95 13.37 36.76
CA PRO A 656 -10.17 13.80 37.43
C PRO A 656 -11.39 13.58 36.54
N GLU A 657 -12.55 13.31 37.14
CA GLU A 657 -13.79 13.01 36.39
C GLU A 657 -14.17 14.14 35.44
N ARG A 658 -13.92 15.40 35.84
CA ARG A 658 -14.19 16.58 35.01
C ARG A 658 -13.35 16.69 33.74
N ALA A 659 -12.21 16.01 33.67
CA ALA A 659 -11.36 16.00 32.48
C ALA A 659 -11.78 14.94 31.46
N LEU A 660 -12.75 14.07 31.80
CA LEU A 660 -13.25 13.01 30.93
C LEU A 660 -14.25 13.60 29.93
N GLY A 661 -13.90 13.55 28.65
CA GLY A 661 -14.64 14.15 27.54
C GLY A 661 -14.67 15.69 27.53
N ASN A 662 -13.98 16.36 28.47
CA ASN A 662 -14.01 17.81 28.64
C ASN A 662 -12.67 18.35 29.18
N VAL A 663 -12.50 19.67 29.21
CA VAL A 663 -11.33 20.33 29.79
C VAL A 663 -11.59 20.61 31.28
N ALA A 664 -10.71 20.12 32.14
CA ALA A 664 -10.66 20.48 33.55
C ALA A 664 -9.48 21.41 33.83
N ILE A 665 -9.73 22.46 34.62
CA ILE A 665 -8.67 23.28 35.21
C ILE A 665 -8.41 22.75 36.60
N CYS A 666 -7.16 22.39 36.86
CA CYS A 666 -6.71 21.78 38.09
C CYS A 666 -5.51 22.53 38.67
N ASP A 667 -5.23 22.30 39.94
CA ASP A 667 -4.14 22.95 40.68
C ASP A 667 -3.27 21.90 41.34
N LEU A 668 -1.99 21.86 40.97
CA LEU A 668 -1.00 20.98 41.60
C LEU A 668 -0.55 21.61 42.92
N ARG A 669 -0.61 20.85 44.02
CA ARG A 669 -0.28 21.33 45.37
C ARG A 669 0.70 20.43 46.09
N THR A 670 1.45 21.03 47.01
CA THR A 670 2.41 20.31 47.86
C THR A 670 1.77 19.54 49.01
N GLU A 671 0.49 19.80 49.31
CA GLU A 671 -0.27 19.10 50.35
C GLU A 671 -0.58 17.66 49.94
N ALA A 672 -0.26 16.68 50.80
CA ALA A 672 -0.60 15.29 50.57
C ALA A 672 -2.09 15.00 50.81
N VAL A 673 -2.66 14.13 49.97
CA VAL A 673 -4.02 13.62 50.12
C VAL A 673 -3.97 12.11 50.31
N VAL A 674 -4.85 11.58 51.15
CA VAL A 674 -4.97 10.14 51.38
C VAL A 674 -5.59 9.48 50.14
N SER A 675 -4.90 8.51 49.56
CA SER A 675 -5.44 7.72 48.45
C SER A 675 -6.67 6.94 48.89
N LYS A 676 -7.72 6.96 48.06
CA LYS A 676 -8.93 6.15 48.28
C LYS A 676 -8.72 4.68 47.94
N SER A 677 -7.76 4.39 47.06
CA SER A 677 -7.50 3.03 46.59
C SER A 677 -6.51 2.30 47.49
N ARG A 678 -6.79 1.03 47.78
CA ARG A 678 -5.80 0.18 48.46
C ARG A 678 -4.75 -0.21 47.43
N LEU A 679 -3.48 0.09 47.71
CA LEU A 679 -2.34 -0.35 46.90
C LEU A 679 -1.33 -1.04 47.80
N VAL A 680 -0.93 -2.27 47.46
CA VAL A 680 0.07 -3.02 48.24
C VAL A 680 1.14 -3.57 47.32
N ALA A 681 2.39 -3.35 47.70
CA ALA A 681 3.56 -3.98 47.08
C ALA A 681 4.35 -4.78 48.12
N ARG A 682 4.57 -6.06 47.85
CA ARG A 682 5.44 -6.98 48.60
C ARG A 682 6.50 -7.54 47.65
N ALA A 683 7.50 -8.24 48.19
CA ALA A 683 8.66 -8.70 47.41
C ALA A 683 8.31 -9.45 46.10
N ARG A 684 7.19 -10.19 46.06
CA ARG A 684 6.75 -10.95 44.88
C ARG A 684 5.24 -10.87 44.65
N ARG A 685 4.62 -9.76 45.04
CA ARG A 685 3.17 -9.55 44.90
C ARG A 685 2.84 -8.07 44.84
N ILE A 686 2.01 -7.68 43.89
CA ILE A 686 1.33 -6.39 43.87
C ILE A 686 -0.18 -6.61 43.91
N GLU A 687 -0.91 -5.74 44.59
CA GLU A 687 -2.38 -5.80 44.62
C GLU A 687 -2.97 -4.38 44.67
N ASN A 688 -4.15 -4.22 44.07
CA ASN A 688 -5.03 -3.08 44.29
C ASN A 688 -6.39 -3.56 44.84
N ASP A 689 -7.45 -2.75 44.69
CA ASP A 689 -8.80 -3.14 45.13
C ASP A 689 -9.40 -4.29 44.30
N THR A 690 -8.98 -4.47 43.05
CA THR A 690 -9.61 -5.39 42.07
C THR A 690 -8.72 -6.56 41.66
N TRP A 691 -7.40 -6.40 41.67
CA TRP A 691 -6.44 -7.37 41.14
C TRP A 691 -5.33 -7.68 42.14
N ALA A 692 -4.87 -8.92 42.14
CA ALA A 692 -3.61 -9.33 42.75
C ALA A 692 -2.75 -10.13 41.76
N ALA A 693 -1.53 -9.67 41.52
CA ALA A 693 -0.54 -10.37 40.70
C ALA A 693 0.58 -10.94 41.57
N ARG A 694 0.93 -12.21 41.36
CA ARG A 694 2.05 -12.90 42.05
C ARG A 694 3.14 -13.28 41.06
N PHE A 695 4.39 -13.13 41.51
CA PHE A 695 5.56 -13.36 40.68
C PHE A 695 6.45 -14.48 41.21
N ASP A 696 7.14 -15.18 40.32
CA ASP A 696 8.24 -16.05 40.68
C ASP A 696 9.52 -15.21 41.00
N PRO A 697 10.64 -15.83 41.43
CA PRO A 697 11.90 -15.12 41.66
C PRO A 697 12.50 -14.43 40.41
N HIS A 698 12.04 -14.78 39.21
CA HIS A 698 12.48 -14.22 37.94
C HIS A 698 11.52 -13.15 37.39
N GLY A 699 10.46 -12.80 38.12
CA GLY A 699 9.49 -11.79 37.71
C GLY A 699 8.45 -12.29 36.69
N ASN A 700 8.36 -13.60 36.43
CA ASN A 700 7.29 -14.16 35.62
C ASN A 700 6.00 -14.24 36.46
N ILE A 701 4.85 -14.01 35.84
CA ILE A 701 3.57 -13.99 36.56
C ILE A 701 3.09 -15.42 36.78
N THR A 702 2.93 -15.82 38.04
CA THR A 702 2.45 -17.15 38.42
C THR A 702 0.95 -17.19 38.74
N SER A 703 0.33 -16.02 38.92
CA SER A 703 -1.09 -15.89 39.27
C SER A 703 -1.56 -14.46 39.04
N ILE A 704 -2.75 -14.34 38.44
CA ILE A 704 -3.55 -13.13 38.28
C ILE A 704 -4.91 -13.46 38.87
N LEU A 705 -5.16 -12.94 40.07
CA LEU A 705 -6.39 -13.19 40.82
C LEU A 705 -7.26 -11.94 40.77
N SER A 706 -8.51 -12.08 40.32
CA SER A 706 -9.54 -11.08 40.56
C SER A 706 -9.95 -11.15 42.03
N LEU A 707 -9.89 -10.01 42.72
CA LEU A 707 -10.27 -9.91 44.13
C LEU A 707 -11.78 -9.74 44.31
N GLU A 708 -12.51 -9.41 43.24
CA GLU A 708 -13.97 -9.24 43.26
C GLU A 708 -14.69 -10.58 43.36
N ASP A 709 -14.29 -11.55 42.53
CA ASP A 709 -14.95 -12.86 42.39
C ASP A 709 -14.05 -14.06 42.73
N GLN A 710 -12.77 -13.81 43.05
CA GLN A 710 -11.76 -14.83 43.34
C GLN A 710 -11.38 -15.74 42.15
N THR A 711 -11.64 -15.30 40.92
CA THR A 711 -11.25 -16.03 39.70
C THR A 711 -9.74 -15.95 39.46
N GLU A 712 -9.10 -17.11 39.24
CA GLU A 712 -7.69 -17.22 38.83
C GLU A 712 -7.60 -17.35 37.31
N TYR A 713 -6.88 -16.40 36.70
CA TYR A 713 -6.79 -16.27 35.25
C TYR A 713 -5.58 -16.96 34.64
N ILE A 714 -4.62 -17.44 35.42
CA ILE A 714 -3.46 -18.15 34.88
C ILE A 714 -3.66 -19.65 34.97
N GLU A 715 -3.42 -20.36 33.87
CA GLU A 715 -3.50 -21.82 33.82
C GLU A 715 -2.57 -22.46 34.88
N GLN A 716 -3.07 -23.48 35.57
CA GLN A 716 -2.35 -24.12 36.67
C GLN A 716 -0.98 -24.64 36.23
N GLY A 717 0.09 -24.18 36.91
CA GLY A 717 1.46 -24.62 36.66
C GLY A 717 2.15 -23.91 35.48
N LYS A 718 1.48 -22.96 34.82
CA LYS A 718 2.07 -22.10 33.79
C LYS A 718 2.55 -20.77 34.39
N VAL A 719 3.29 -20.02 33.57
CA VAL A 719 3.66 -18.63 33.87
C VAL A 719 3.20 -17.72 32.73
N ALA A 720 2.70 -16.55 33.07
CA ALA A 720 2.22 -15.53 32.14
C ALA A 720 3.20 -14.36 32.06
N ASN A 721 2.95 -13.46 31.10
CA ASN A 721 3.90 -12.43 30.69
C ASN A 721 5.26 -13.06 30.33
N CYS A 722 5.20 -14.20 29.64
CA CYS A 722 6.37 -14.95 29.22
C CYS A 722 6.83 -14.42 27.86
N PHE A 723 7.99 -13.77 27.83
CA PHE A 723 8.60 -13.37 26.56
C PHE A 723 9.10 -14.61 25.81
N GLN A 724 8.81 -14.67 24.51
CA GLN A 724 9.13 -15.80 23.64
C GLN A 724 9.86 -15.31 22.41
N LEU A 725 11.03 -15.88 22.15
CA LEU A 725 11.85 -15.60 20.98
C LEU A 725 11.63 -16.67 19.91
N PHE A 726 11.47 -16.25 18.66
CA PHE A 726 11.29 -17.12 17.50
C PHE A 726 12.33 -16.76 16.43
N ASP A 727 12.75 -17.75 15.66
CA ASP A 727 13.47 -17.54 14.41
C ASP A 727 12.50 -17.04 13.34
N ASP A 728 12.79 -15.87 12.78
CA ASP A 728 11.96 -15.24 11.74
C ASP A 728 12.72 -15.25 10.41
N ARG A 729 12.50 -16.34 9.65
CA ARG A 729 13.14 -16.62 8.37
C ARG A 729 12.08 -17.09 7.37
N PRO A 730 11.27 -16.18 6.84
CA PRO A 730 10.21 -16.56 5.92
C PRO A 730 10.75 -17.04 4.57
N LEU A 731 9.90 -17.73 3.80
CA LEU A 731 10.25 -18.35 2.52
C LEU A 731 10.62 -17.33 1.43
N PHE A 732 9.88 -16.22 1.32
CA PHE A 732 9.99 -15.32 0.16
C PHE A 732 10.30 -13.87 0.51
N TRP A 733 9.62 -13.28 1.51
CA TRP A 733 9.68 -11.83 1.78
C TRP A 733 9.87 -11.50 3.26
N SER A 734 11.09 -11.13 3.64
CA SER A 734 11.50 -10.92 5.05
C SER A 734 10.68 -9.91 5.86
N ALA A 735 10.24 -8.80 5.26
CA ALA A 735 9.46 -7.78 5.97
C ALA A 735 7.94 -8.00 5.90
N TRP A 736 7.49 -8.88 5.00
CA TRP A 736 6.07 -9.15 4.78
C TRP A 736 5.61 -10.40 5.49
N ASP A 737 6.33 -11.51 5.35
CA ASP A 737 5.84 -12.82 5.75
C ASP A 737 6.32 -13.20 7.15
N ILE A 738 5.42 -13.89 7.85
CA ILE A 738 5.76 -14.84 8.90
C ILE A 738 5.14 -16.15 8.43
N ASP A 739 5.92 -17.23 8.42
CA ASP A 739 5.44 -18.56 8.07
C ASP A 739 5.16 -19.40 9.32
N VAL A 740 4.25 -20.37 9.21
CA VAL A 740 3.76 -21.15 10.36
C VAL A 740 4.87 -21.90 11.11
N PHE A 741 5.91 -22.35 10.40
CA PHE A 741 7.04 -23.08 10.99
C PHE A 741 7.94 -22.20 11.88
N ALA A 742 7.82 -20.86 11.82
CA ALA A 742 8.49 -19.97 12.78
C ALA A 742 8.13 -20.33 14.22
N LEU A 743 6.88 -20.76 14.45
CA LEU A 743 6.37 -21.15 15.78
C LEU A 743 7.08 -22.38 16.36
N GLU A 744 7.69 -23.24 15.53
CA GLU A 744 8.42 -24.44 15.97
C GLU A 744 9.75 -24.11 16.66
N THR A 745 10.24 -22.88 16.50
CA THR A 745 11.53 -22.41 17.03
C THR A 745 11.42 -21.66 18.35
N GLN A 746 10.23 -21.66 18.96
CA GLN A 746 9.93 -20.94 20.20
C GLN A 746 10.97 -21.21 21.30
N GLN A 747 11.47 -20.12 21.88
CA GLN A 747 12.29 -20.15 23.08
C GLN A 747 11.71 -19.23 24.15
N ASP A 748 11.32 -19.81 25.29
CA ASP A 748 10.83 -19.06 26.45
C ASP A 748 11.97 -18.36 27.20
N LEU A 749 11.83 -17.05 27.42
CA LEU A 749 12.79 -16.21 28.14
C LEU A 749 12.41 -16.10 29.63
N ILE A 750 12.54 -17.21 30.36
CA ILE A 750 12.11 -17.32 31.76
C ILE A 750 13.00 -16.54 32.73
N ARG A 751 14.32 -16.61 32.56
CA ARG A 751 15.26 -16.01 33.50
C ARG A 751 15.29 -14.49 33.35
N SER A 752 15.44 -13.79 34.48
CA SER A 752 15.73 -12.36 34.52
C SER A 752 17.07 -12.11 35.20
N GLU A 753 17.70 -11.01 34.80
CA GLU A 753 18.88 -10.46 35.45
C GLU A 753 18.49 -9.76 36.76
N ARG A 754 17.32 -9.12 36.77
CA ARG A 754 16.82 -8.33 37.89
C ARG A 754 15.30 -8.38 37.97
N PHE A 755 14.79 -8.47 39.20
CA PHE A 755 13.38 -8.31 39.52
C PHE A 755 13.24 -7.59 40.87
N GLU A 756 12.59 -6.43 40.88
CA GLU A 756 12.48 -5.60 42.08
C GLU A 756 11.16 -4.82 42.14
N VAL A 757 10.72 -4.49 43.35
CA VAL A 757 9.62 -3.54 43.57
C VAL A 757 10.19 -2.14 43.44
N VAL A 758 9.76 -1.39 42.42
CA VAL A 758 10.26 -0.03 42.12
C VAL A 758 9.34 1.08 42.60
N GLU A 759 8.05 0.80 42.81
CA GLU A 759 7.07 1.81 43.24
C GLU A 759 6.19 1.32 44.41
N ARG A 760 5.97 2.21 45.38
CA ARG A 760 5.16 1.98 46.59
C ARG A 760 4.27 3.19 46.92
N GLY A 761 3.91 3.97 45.91
CA GLY A 761 3.26 5.26 46.11
C GLY A 761 1.73 5.17 46.19
N PRO A 762 1.07 6.30 46.48
CA PRO A 762 -0.37 6.37 46.70
C PRO A 762 -1.19 6.29 45.40
N VAL A 763 -0.56 6.43 44.23
CA VAL A 763 -1.23 6.37 42.91
C VAL A 763 -1.01 5.02 42.25
N ARG A 764 0.21 4.48 42.36
CA ARG A 764 0.64 3.28 41.64
C ARG A 764 1.66 2.47 42.42
N VAL A 765 1.50 1.14 42.35
CA VAL A 765 2.51 0.16 42.76
C VAL A 765 3.04 -0.56 41.53
N ALA A 766 4.35 -0.83 41.50
CA ALA A 766 4.99 -1.43 40.35
C ALA A 766 6.19 -2.29 40.72
N VAL A 767 6.39 -3.32 39.91
CA VAL A 767 7.63 -4.10 39.85
C VAL A 767 8.30 -3.88 38.51
N GLU A 768 9.62 -3.98 38.48
CA GLU A 768 10.43 -3.92 37.25
C GLU A 768 11.19 -5.23 37.07
N VAL A 769 11.15 -5.77 35.86
CA VAL A 769 11.91 -6.94 35.43
C VAL A 769 12.86 -6.56 34.31
N GLU A 770 14.12 -7.02 34.41
CA GLU A 770 15.13 -6.88 33.37
C GLU A 770 15.55 -8.27 32.87
N LYS A 771 15.48 -8.50 31.55
CA LYS A 771 15.87 -9.75 30.90
C LYS A 771 16.91 -9.45 29.81
N LYS A 772 17.91 -10.32 29.69
CA LYS A 772 18.90 -10.30 28.61
C LYS A 772 18.83 -11.59 27.79
N PHE A 773 18.93 -11.46 26.48
CA PHE A 773 18.94 -12.56 25.53
C PHE A 773 19.70 -12.12 24.28
N GLY A 774 20.52 -12.99 23.70
CA GLY A 774 21.35 -12.62 22.56
C GLY A 774 22.18 -11.36 22.82
N LYS A 775 21.97 -10.33 21.98
CA LYS A 775 22.56 -8.99 22.06
C LYS A 775 21.57 -7.94 22.59
N SER A 776 20.38 -8.36 23.00
CA SER A 776 19.24 -7.51 23.31
C SER A 776 18.90 -7.50 24.80
N THR A 777 18.21 -6.43 25.23
CA THR A 777 17.77 -6.27 26.63
C THR A 777 16.30 -5.81 26.66
N ILE A 778 15.50 -6.44 27.51
CA ILE A 778 14.13 -6.01 27.85
C ILE A 778 14.13 -5.46 29.26
N ARG A 779 13.53 -4.29 29.46
CA ARG A 779 13.09 -3.76 30.75
C ARG A 779 11.60 -3.58 30.71
N GLN A 780 10.87 -4.22 31.61
CA GLN A 780 9.42 -4.09 31.68
C GLN A 780 8.97 -3.72 33.07
N ARG A 781 8.08 -2.72 33.14
CA ARG A 781 7.39 -2.31 34.35
C ARG A 781 5.98 -2.88 34.35
N ILE A 782 5.64 -3.58 35.43
CA ILE A 782 4.32 -4.19 35.63
C ILE A 782 3.68 -3.48 36.81
N SER A 783 2.53 -2.84 36.59
CA SER A 783 1.93 -1.94 37.57
C SER A 783 0.43 -2.10 37.76
N LEU A 784 -0.02 -1.74 38.96
CA LEU A 784 -1.42 -1.57 39.35
C LEU A 784 -1.61 -0.15 39.87
N GLY A 785 -2.65 0.53 39.38
CA GLY A 785 -2.94 1.93 39.71
C GLY A 785 -4.37 2.31 39.29
N PRO A 786 -4.64 3.56 38.90
CA PRO A 786 -5.97 4.02 38.54
C PRO A 786 -6.46 3.49 37.19
N THR A 787 -5.57 3.11 36.27
CA THR A 787 -5.96 2.49 35.00
C THR A 787 -6.51 1.08 35.26
N PRO A 788 -7.70 0.73 34.74
CA PRO A 788 -8.25 -0.62 34.90
C PRO A 788 -7.32 -1.72 34.37
N GLY A 789 -7.18 -2.80 35.15
CA GLY A 789 -6.34 -3.96 34.79
C GLY A 789 -4.89 -3.86 35.26
N ILE A 790 -4.05 -4.77 34.77
CA ILE A 790 -2.60 -4.77 35.01
C ILE A 790 -1.92 -4.12 33.80
N ARG A 791 -1.10 -3.10 34.06
CA ARG A 791 -0.40 -2.36 33.00
C ARG A 791 1.03 -2.89 32.83
N PHE A 792 1.44 -3.06 31.57
CA PHE A 792 2.77 -3.49 31.15
C PHE A 792 3.41 -2.41 30.27
N ASP A 793 4.38 -1.68 30.80
CA ASP A 793 5.18 -0.74 30.03
C ASP A 793 6.52 -1.42 29.70
N THR A 794 6.83 -1.59 28.41
CA THR A 794 8.00 -2.36 27.95
C THR A 794 8.95 -1.48 27.17
N TRP A 795 10.22 -1.45 27.59
CA TRP A 795 11.34 -0.86 26.88
C TRP A 795 12.28 -1.97 26.40
N ILE A 796 12.75 -1.88 25.15
CA ILE A 796 13.60 -2.91 24.54
C ILE A 796 14.75 -2.24 23.79
N ASP A 797 16.00 -2.61 24.11
CA ASP A 797 17.15 -2.42 23.22
C ASP A 797 17.24 -3.66 22.32
N TRP A 798 16.66 -3.56 21.13
CA TRP A 798 16.54 -4.66 20.18
C TRP A 798 17.71 -4.65 19.20
N ARG A 799 18.52 -5.71 19.22
CA ARG A 799 19.71 -5.90 18.39
C ARG A 799 19.83 -7.31 17.81
N GLU A 800 18.72 -8.03 17.75
CA GLU A 800 18.65 -9.32 17.07
C GLU A 800 18.37 -9.16 15.57
N ASP A 801 18.88 -10.10 14.79
CA ASP A 801 18.65 -10.22 13.35
C ASP A 801 17.81 -11.47 13.07
N GLU A 802 16.81 -11.38 12.18
CA GLU A 802 15.94 -12.52 11.79
C GLU A 802 15.29 -13.22 13.00
N LYS A 803 14.80 -12.41 13.95
CA LYS A 803 14.07 -12.87 15.14
C LYS A 803 12.76 -12.12 15.29
N MET A 804 11.79 -12.79 15.90
CA MET A 804 10.54 -12.20 16.36
C MET A 804 10.39 -12.43 17.87
N LEU A 805 9.95 -11.39 18.58
CA LEU A 805 9.64 -11.46 20.01
C LEU A 805 8.13 -11.36 20.22
N LYS A 806 7.56 -12.32 20.94
CA LYS A 806 6.16 -12.28 21.41
C LYS A 806 6.12 -12.31 22.94
N VAL A 807 4.95 -12.02 23.51
CA VAL A 807 4.66 -12.21 24.93
C VAL A 807 3.43 -13.09 25.07
N ALA A 808 3.54 -14.15 25.87
CA ALA A 808 2.49 -15.16 26.05
C ALA A 808 1.82 -15.05 27.42
N PHE A 809 0.49 -15.21 27.39
CA PHE A 809 -0.38 -15.27 28.56
C PHE A 809 -1.23 -16.57 28.45
N PRO A 810 -0.78 -17.68 29.06
CA PRO A 810 -1.56 -18.91 29.12
C PRO A 810 -2.70 -18.73 30.13
N VAL A 811 -3.84 -18.25 29.63
CA VAL A 811 -4.99 -17.95 30.47
C VAL A 811 -5.81 -19.21 30.76
N ASN A 812 -6.43 -19.24 31.94
CA ASN A 812 -7.35 -20.28 32.38
C ASN A 812 -8.76 -20.04 31.81
N VAL A 813 -8.86 -19.96 30.48
CA VAL A 813 -10.11 -19.79 29.73
C VAL A 813 -10.12 -20.74 28.54
N ASN A 814 -11.19 -21.51 28.39
CA ASN A 814 -11.35 -22.48 27.31
C ASN A 814 -12.52 -22.12 26.37
N SER A 815 -12.32 -21.10 25.52
CA SER A 815 -13.27 -20.73 24.47
C SER A 815 -12.81 -21.21 23.09
N PRO A 816 -13.72 -21.70 22.22
CA PRO A 816 -13.40 -22.07 20.84
C PRO A 816 -13.13 -20.86 19.93
N ARG A 817 -13.35 -19.64 20.44
CA ARG A 817 -13.15 -18.38 19.69
C ARG A 817 -12.60 -17.29 20.59
N ALA A 818 -11.80 -16.40 20.01
CA ALA A 818 -11.40 -15.15 20.61
C ALA A 818 -11.99 -13.98 19.81
N THR A 819 -12.35 -12.92 20.51
CA THR A 819 -12.95 -11.70 19.94
C THR A 819 -11.86 -10.65 19.79
N TYR A 820 -11.70 -10.10 18.59
CA TYR A 820 -10.64 -9.14 18.27
C TYR A 820 -11.26 -7.81 17.85
N GLU A 821 -10.80 -6.71 18.46
CA GLU A 821 -11.21 -5.39 17.99
C GLU A 821 -10.70 -5.13 16.56
N ILE A 822 -11.60 -4.62 15.73
CA ILE A 822 -11.31 -4.04 14.43
C ILE A 822 -11.93 -2.64 14.37
N GLN A 823 -11.85 -1.96 13.23
CA GLN A 823 -12.46 -0.66 13.06
C GLN A 823 -13.96 -0.68 13.38
N PHE A 824 -14.40 0.15 14.33
CA PHE A 824 -15.81 0.33 14.73
C PHE A 824 -16.55 -0.95 15.17
N GLY A 825 -15.83 -2.00 15.56
CA GLY A 825 -16.47 -3.24 15.99
C GLY A 825 -15.47 -4.33 16.34
N ASN A 826 -15.89 -5.58 16.23
CA ASN A 826 -15.05 -6.74 16.51
C ASN A 826 -15.40 -7.91 15.57
N VAL A 827 -14.49 -8.88 15.52
CA VAL A 827 -14.70 -10.18 14.84
C VAL A 827 -14.27 -11.32 15.76
N GLU A 828 -14.99 -12.43 15.68
CA GLU A 828 -14.57 -13.67 16.33
C GLU A 828 -13.67 -14.47 15.39
N ARG A 829 -12.53 -14.95 15.91
CA ARG A 829 -11.63 -15.87 15.20
C ARG A 829 -11.46 -17.16 16.00
N PRO A 830 -11.32 -18.32 15.32
CA PRO A 830 -11.16 -19.60 16.00
C PRO A 830 -9.86 -19.65 16.80
N THR A 831 -9.88 -20.35 17.93
CA THR A 831 -8.71 -20.65 18.78
C THR A 831 -8.14 -22.06 18.53
N HIS A 832 -8.64 -22.72 17.49
CA HIS A 832 -8.29 -24.09 17.09
C HIS A 832 -7.89 -24.14 15.62
N VAL A 833 -7.28 -25.24 15.17
CA VAL A 833 -6.77 -25.42 13.79
C VAL A 833 -7.53 -26.51 13.00
N ASN A 834 -8.85 -26.61 13.19
CA ASN A 834 -9.66 -27.71 12.67
C ASN A 834 -9.77 -27.75 11.13
N THR A 835 -9.74 -26.59 10.46
CA THR A 835 -9.77 -26.48 9.00
C THR A 835 -8.51 -25.81 8.46
N SER A 836 -8.31 -25.91 7.14
CA SER A 836 -7.23 -25.17 6.46
C SER A 836 -7.38 -23.66 6.61
N TRP A 837 -8.61 -23.14 6.69
CA TRP A 837 -8.89 -21.73 6.92
C TRP A 837 -8.55 -21.30 8.34
N ASP A 838 -8.77 -22.17 9.33
CA ASP A 838 -8.41 -21.88 10.73
C ASP A 838 -6.89 -21.94 10.92
N THR A 839 -6.24 -22.94 10.33
CA THR A 839 -4.77 -23.10 10.34
C THR A 839 -4.07 -21.88 9.74
N ALA A 840 -4.66 -21.28 8.70
CA ALA A 840 -4.11 -20.09 8.07
C ALA A 840 -4.11 -18.85 8.98
N ARG A 841 -4.92 -18.82 10.05
CA ARG A 841 -5.08 -17.70 10.99
C ARG A 841 -4.23 -17.84 12.27
N PHE A 842 -3.01 -18.34 12.15
CA PHE A 842 -2.09 -18.45 13.29
C PHE A 842 -1.52 -17.09 13.75
N GLU A 843 -1.61 -16.05 12.91
CA GLU A 843 -1.27 -14.66 13.20
C GLU A 843 -2.37 -13.77 12.62
N VAL A 844 -2.94 -12.88 13.42
CA VAL A 844 -4.12 -12.08 13.04
C VAL A 844 -4.01 -10.65 13.55
N CYS A 845 -4.56 -9.70 12.80
CA CYS A 845 -4.55 -8.29 13.19
C CYS A 845 -5.59 -7.98 14.29
N ALA A 846 -5.18 -7.19 15.29
CA ALA A 846 -6.04 -6.61 16.32
C ALA A 846 -5.70 -5.12 16.48
N HIS A 847 -6.69 -4.27 16.72
CA HIS A 847 -6.44 -2.83 16.87
C HIS A 847 -5.95 -2.44 18.26
N LYS A 848 -6.75 -2.68 19.29
CA LYS A 848 -6.45 -2.29 20.68
C LYS A 848 -6.59 -3.42 21.68
N TRP A 849 -7.53 -4.34 21.47
CA TRP A 849 -7.80 -5.42 22.42
C TRP A 849 -8.13 -6.75 21.74
N VAL A 850 -7.86 -7.82 22.48
CA VAL A 850 -8.25 -9.19 22.20
C VAL A 850 -8.90 -9.72 23.46
N ASP A 851 -10.08 -10.31 23.32
CA ASP A 851 -10.86 -10.94 24.40
C ASP A 851 -10.91 -12.45 24.17
N LEU A 852 -10.67 -13.20 25.23
CA LEU A 852 -10.89 -14.63 25.28
C LEU A 852 -11.68 -14.91 26.55
N SER A 853 -12.98 -15.16 26.39
CA SER A 853 -13.92 -15.27 27.51
C SER A 853 -14.74 -16.56 27.47
N GLU A 854 -15.04 -17.12 28.65
CA GLU A 854 -15.97 -18.24 28.83
C GLU A 854 -16.82 -18.05 30.10
N GLY A 855 -18.08 -18.51 30.11
CA GLY A 855 -18.86 -18.61 31.35
C GLY A 855 -19.02 -17.33 32.19
N GLY A 856 -18.85 -16.14 31.60
CA GLY A 856 -18.96 -14.84 32.28
C GLY A 856 -17.65 -14.25 32.82
N HIS A 857 -16.49 -14.85 32.53
CA HIS A 857 -15.15 -14.30 32.82
C HIS A 857 -14.26 -14.39 31.58
N GLY A 858 -13.25 -13.51 31.47
CA GLY A 858 -12.33 -13.42 30.34
C GLY A 858 -11.15 -12.50 30.62
#